data_AF-A0A922I9U1-F1
#
_entry.id   AF-A0A922I9U1-F1
#
_cell.length_a   1.000
_cell.length_b   1.000
_cell.length_c   1.000
_cell.angle_alpha   90.00
_cell.angle_beta   90.00
_cell.angle_gamma   90.00
#
_symmetry.space_group_name_H-M   'P 1'
#
loop_
_entity.id
_entity.type
_entity.pdbx_description
1 polymer ?
#
loop_
_entity_poly.entity_id
_entity_poly.type
_entity_poly.pdbx_seq_one_letter_code
_entity_poly.pdbx_strand_id
1 'polypeptide(L)'
;MAAALPYRYRRINLNGTLLRIASNLEPPWWFLKNPDDPPYDGLSYPFLLFLAEYLNFKWELIDQDGDWGLKRFSDHNFTGLVGSILSGRTHFAMGGVSNSIPLFNNLTASSDFIQISRITYLTLKSGSKIDSGVIFSPFDPIAGSLMAFSCVFTIILAIILRKLIKIQVNFPWFVFQAFLHQSFKYPTINWFGINFLIQICCWTGLFFYQAYSLIIISRLTDIESYNVISDVQQFSAMAAQQKLIPVMSEKSPYFDIFEKYKKADKIYKILCKNMKKADSHEDAIYQMIKHQHDIEFGNFSPVRNPSFYSVIGTFKYLNMFANRLGSQYFVYKDDIDTAFFTDYYGLLFRANSTMIPYFNQCIKIARECGFFVKWFVYDKPVWTKKFPELESMLSRLNQNRKLDNASSNQSTKLTLNVTHYLFDTYFICLSSFFLNVLFRPNLNGSLMRVAATTIAPWFIGNYKPEFVAFDGSSYQFLLFMANYFNFTYELQHDLKLELNKDLNGNYTGLIGSLLKGDSDFALGILPLNYPLINPLVKASEMIDITRLKYITLLPKPEDVYRTLFTPFDLQVWIYFTLTMIILLAAGSIFEKIIPSGSDIYWLMFSSLLQRGKYSIFQSNAMNLLIQLCWWFGFILIASYGSIIISSLTDDIRLAEPIMGDSGTFNYYFENRQTQSEVFEILSIHMVLTPSYLEAFRLMFETRLNKKAQQPVYATIGADVYLDLWTRTLNEQLFSAYDLDQSTIISEPYGMLFRANYSFIIYFNQCIRIARECGFFHKWIIKKYKWPPYAVVGLEQLIPLKQELENELFALTKRQMGKTLMLENVKEVFSTYLICLKFNTIIFFVEIIYIACKIKPRLQKLIKSIRFFNQQRISTSTEILIRILMLESFSKDDTTIVHKNISR
;
A
#
# COMPACT_ATOMS: atom_id res chain seq x y z
N MET A 1 16.95 31.01 13.97
CA MET A 1 17.78 29.81 13.66
C MET A 1 19.24 30.19 13.42
N ALA A 2 19.54 31.30 12.73
CA ALA A 2 20.94 31.71 12.48
C ALA A 2 21.70 32.16 13.74
N ALA A 3 21.00 32.65 14.78
CA ALA A 3 21.60 33.04 16.07
C ALA A 3 22.22 31.87 16.88
N ALA A 4 21.94 30.61 16.53
CA ALA A 4 22.41 29.43 17.27
C ALA A 4 23.64 28.74 16.64
N LEU A 5 24.19 29.29 15.55
CA LEU A 5 25.34 28.69 14.87
C LEU A 5 26.66 29.05 15.58
N PRO A 6 27.55 28.08 15.87
CA PRO A 6 28.81 28.34 16.58
C PRO A 6 29.75 29.26 15.79
N TYR A 7 30.46 30.14 16.50
CA TYR A 7 31.40 31.18 16.04
C TYR A 7 32.55 30.74 15.10
N ARG A 8 32.61 29.49 14.67
CA ARG A 8 33.76 28.88 13.98
C ARG A 8 33.87 29.17 12.48
N TYR A 9 32.87 29.78 11.86
CA TYR A 9 32.92 30.19 10.46
C TYR A 9 33.06 31.71 10.37
N ARG A 10 34.11 32.19 9.67
CA ARG A 10 34.30 33.60 9.38
C ARG A 10 33.14 34.05 8.48
N ARG A 11 32.09 34.59 9.10
CA ARG A 11 30.86 35.02 8.43
C ARG A 11 31.21 36.17 7.48
N ILE A 12 30.93 35.99 6.20
CA ILE A 12 31.02 37.12 5.27
C ILE A 12 29.82 37.99 5.54
N ASN A 13 30.14 39.22 5.93
CA ASN A 13 29.19 40.24 6.24
C ASN A 13 29.10 41.15 5.03
N LEU A 14 27.96 41.12 4.32
CA LEU A 14 27.67 42.04 3.24
C LEU A 14 27.28 43.43 3.75
N ASN A 15 27.42 43.71 5.04
CA ASN A 15 27.27 45.01 5.70
C ASN A 15 25.94 45.71 5.39
N GLY A 16 24.86 44.94 5.21
CA GLY A 16 23.55 45.47 4.86
C GLY A 16 23.43 45.99 3.42
N THR A 17 24.34 45.59 2.53
CA THR A 17 24.27 45.91 1.09
C THR A 17 22.91 45.49 0.53
N LEU A 18 22.30 46.35 -0.29
CA LEU A 18 21.05 46.04 -0.97
C LEU A 18 21.31 45.15 -2.20
N LEU A 19 20.86 43.91 -2.16
CA LEU A 19 20.89 42.99 -3.29
C LEU A 19 19.53 42.97 -4.00
N ARG A 20 19.54 43.41 -5.26
CA ARG A 20 18.47 43.16 -6.23
C ARG A 20 18.50 41.72 -6.71
N ILE A 21 17.40 41.00 -6.54
CA ILE A 21 17.28 39.57 -6.83
C ILE A 21 16.21 39.38 -7.89
N ALA A 22 16.59 38.76 -9.01
CA ALA A 22 15.66 38.38 -10.06
C ALA A 22 14.82 37.18 -9.57
N SER A 23 13.51 37.26 -9.70
CA SER A 23 12.62 36.18 -9.27
C SER A 23 11.41 36.10 -10.19
N ASN A 24 10.82 34.91 -10.31
CA ASN A 24 9.46 34.76 -10.82
C ASN A 24 8.56 34.62 -9.60
N LEU A 25 7.73 35.63 -9.32
CA LEU A 25 6.86 35.62 -8.14
C LEU A 25 5.68 34.63 -8.29
N GLU A 26 5.51 34.07 -9.49
CA GLU A 26 4.55 33.00 -9.73
C GLU A 26 4.94 31.70 -9.00
N PRO A 27 3.95 30.99 -8.46
CA PRO A 27 4.14 29.76 -7.69
C PRO A 27 4.72 28.63 -8.55
N PRO A 28 5.39 27.61 -7.96
CA PRO A 28 5.35 27.19 -6.55
C PRO A 28 6.42 27.84 -5.65
N TRP A 29 7.30 28.66 -6.22
CA TRP A 29 8.53 29.07 -5.53
C TRP A 29 8.33 30.31 -4.66
N TRP A 30 7.43 31.20 -5.06
CA TRP A 30 7.05 32.39 -4.32
C TRP A 30 5.52 32.51 -4.30
N PHE A 31 4.98 33.11 -3.25
CA PHE A 31 3.59 33.50 -3.10
C PHE A 31 3.54 34.94 -2.61
N LEU A 32 2.64 35.76 -3.14
CA LEU A 32 2.28 37.04 -2.53
C LEU A 32 1.14 36.77 -1.53
N LYS A 33 1.33 37.16 -0.26
CA LYS A 33 0.31 36.97 0.78
C LYS A 33 -0.91 37.87 0.54
N ASN A 34 -0.74 39.01 -0.14
CA ASN A 34 -1.79 39.92 -0.61
C ASN A 34 -1.27 40.73 -1.84
N PRO A 35 -2.02 40.90 -2.94
CA PRO A 35 -1.62 41.78 -4.04
C PRO A 35 -1.44 43.26 -3.63
N ASP A 36 -2.15 43.71 -2.59
CA ASP A 36 -2.17 45.11 -2.17
C ASP A 36 -1.23 45.44 -0.99
N ASP A 37 -0.58 44.45 -0.35
CA ASP A 37 0.34 44.69 0.78
C ASP A 37 1.32 43.49 1.01
N PRO A 38 2.66 43.66 0.98
CA PRO A 38 3.59 42.54 1.08
C PRO A 38 3.66 42.02 2.53
N PRO A 39 3.34 40.74 2.76
CA PRO A 39 4.45 39.78 2.85
C PRO A 39 4.53 38.81 1.67
N TYR A 40 5.74 38.38 1.34
CA TYR A 40 5.95 37.19 0.52
C TYR A 40 5.80 35.94 1.37
N ASP A 41 5.41 34.84 0.75
CA ASP A 41 5.33 33.49 1.31
C ASP A 41 5.89 32.49 0.26
N GLY A 42 6.05 31.21 0.60
CA GLY A 42 6.39 30.14 -0.37
C GLY A 42 7.78 29.54 -0.27
N LEU A 43 8.07 28.60 -1.18
CA LEU A 43 9.24 27.72 -1.14
C LEU A 43 10.60 28.39 -1.35
N SER A 44 10.67 29.71 -1.50
CA SER A 44 11.93 30.45 -1.64
C SER A 44 12.06 31.53 -0.57
N TYR A 45 10.98 32.01 0.02
CA TYR A 45 11.00 33.15 0.94
C TYR A 45 11.73 32.88 2.27
N PRO A 46 11.42 31.81 3.04
CA PRO A 46 12.20 31.41 4.22
C PRO A 46 13.69 31.24 3.94
N PHE A 47 14.05 30.68 2.78
CA PHE A 47 15.45 30.53 2.41
C PHE A 47 16.12 31.88 2.10
N LEU A 48 15.41 32.80 1.45
CA LEU A 48 15.91 34.16 1.26
C LEU A 48 16.11 34.88 2.59
N LEU A 49 15.17 34.76 3.55
CA LEU A 49 15.35 35.31 4.89
C LEU A 49 16.58 34.71 5.59
N PHE A 50 16.76 33.39 5.48
CA PHE A 50 17.94 32.72 6.02
C PHE A 50 19.23 33.24 5.36
N LEU A 51 19.26 33.37 4.03
CA LEU A 51 20.41 33.92 3.29
C LEU A 51 20.70 35.36 3.73
N ALA A 52 19.67 36.21 3.78
CA ALA A 52 19.77 37.62 4.12
C ALA A 52 20.27 37.81 5.56
N GLU A 53 19.75 37.03 6.50
CA GLU A 53 20.22 37.00 7.87
C GLU A 53 21.68 36.50 7.89
N TYR A 54 21.97 35.33 7.30
CA TYR A 54 23.28 34.69 7.36
C TYR A 54 24.40 35.53 6.73
N LEU A 55 24.16 36.16 5.59
CA LEU A 55 25.15 36.99 4.88
C LEU A 55 25.04 38.49 5.22
N ASN A 56 24.06 38.89 6.05
CA ASN A 56 23.77 40.27 6.43
C ASN A 56 23.61 41.22 5.23
N PHE A 57 22.64 40.95 4.36
CA PHE A 57 22.26 41.83 3.25
C PHE A 57 20.78 42.24 3.34
N LYS A 58 20.48 43.42 2.78
CA LYS A 58 19.10 43.84 2.48
C LYS A 58 18.75 43.37 1.07
N TRP A 59 17.48 43.13 0.77
CA TRP A 59 17.10 42.62 -0.55
C TRP A 59 15.90 43.34 -1.15
N GLU A 60 15.86 43.34 -2.48
CA GLU A 60 14.77 43.84 -3.32
C GLU A 60 14.48 42.75 -4.36
N LEU A 61 13.25 42.22 -4.40
CA LEU A 61 12.84 41.25 -5.41
C LEU A 61 12.38 41.99 -6.66
N ILE A 62 12.90 41.60 -7.83
CA ILE A 62 12.49 42.11 -9.12
C ILE A 62 11.81 40.96 -9.88
N ASP A 63 10.49 41.04 -9.97
CA ASP A 63 9.69 40.06 -10.71
C ASP A 63 10.04 40.09 -12.20
N GLN A 64 10.04 38.92 -12.85
CA GLN A 64 10.26 38.76 -14.28
C GLN A 64 9.02 38.19 -14.99
N ASP A 65 7.86 38.20 -14.34
CA ASP A 65 6.55 37.84 -14.93
C ASP A 65 6.53 36.44 -15.56
N GLY A 66 7.24 35.50 -14.94
CA GLY A 66 7.37 34.12 -15.42
C GLY A 66 8.32 33.94 -16.60
N ASP A 67 9.02 34.99 -17.08
CA ASP A 67 10.03 34.89 -18.13
C ASP A 67 11.38 34.43 -17.54
N TRP A 68 11.78 33.21 -17.90
CA TRP A 68 13.06 32.65 -17.50
C TRP A 68 14.24 33.20 -18.29
N GLY A 69 13.98 33.74 -19.48
CA GLY A 69 14.95 34.33 -20.36
C GLY A 69 15.29 33.49 -21.57
N LEU A 70 14.43 33.60 -22.59
CA LEU A 70 14.63 33.01 -23.90
C LEU A 70 15.65 33.80 -24.72
N LYS A 71 16.44 33.09 -25.54
CA LYS A 71 17.36 33.67 -26.50
C LYS A 71 16.56 34.24 -27.68
N ARG A 72 16.47 35.57 -27.81
CA ARG A 72 15.57 36.17 -28.81
C ARG A 72 16.14 36.26 -30.22
N PHE A 73 17.39 36.71 -30.42
CA PHE A 73 17.92 36.99 -31.77
C PHE A 73 19.44 36.88 -31.99
N SER A 74 20.28 36.93 -30.94
CA SER A 74 21.74 36.81 -31.04
C SER A 74 22.33 36.09 -29.81
N ASP A 75 23.59 35.64 -29.87
CA ASP A 75 24.29 34.93 -28.79
C ASP A 75 24.38 35.73 -27.45
N HIS A 76 23.97 36.99 -27.43
CA HIS A 76 24.13 37.89 -26.28
C HIS A 76 22.85 38.58 -25.80
N ASN A 77 21.69 38.38 -26.44
CA ASN A 77 20.42 39.01 -26.03
C ASN A 77 19.45 38.00 -25.38
N PHE A 78 19.42 38.00 -24.05
CA PHE A 78 18.51 37.22 -23.21
C PHE A 78 17.48 38.14 -22.54
N THR A 79 16.24 37.66 -22.34
CA THR A 79 15.21 38.35 -21.55
C THR A 79 15.04 37.71 -20.17
N GLY A 80 13.99 38.06 -19.42
CA GLY A 80 13.64 37.40 -18.17
C GLY A 80 14.75 37.38 -17.11
N LEU A 81 14.75 36.32 -16.29
CA LEU A 81 15.74 36.10 -15.22
C LEU A 81 17.19 36.17 -15.73
N VAL A 82 17.50 35.47 -16.82
CA VAL A 82 18.86 35.45 -17.40
C VAL A 82 19.27 36.83 -17.89
N GLY A 83 18.41 37.52 -18.63
CA GLY A 83 18.66 38.87 -19.14
C GLY A 83 18.85 39.90 -18.02
N SER A 84 18.08 39.78 -16.94
CA SER A 84 18.17 40.65 -15.77
C SER A 84 19.54 40.52 -15.07
N ILE A 85 20.07 39.30 -14.95
CA ILE A 85 21.42 39.07 -14.39
C ILE A 85 22.49 39.60 -15.35
N LEU A 86 22.40 39.27 -16.64
CA LEU A 86 23.43 39.63 -17.62
C LEU A 86 23.53 41.14 -17.88
N SER A 87 22.41 41.84 -17.82
CA SER A 87 22.34 43.30 -17.90
C SER A 87 22.80 44.01 -16.62
N GLY A 88 23.01 43.27 -15.52
CA GLY A 88 23.37 43.83 -14.22
C GLY A 88 22.22 44.54 -13.50
N ARG A 89 20.97 44.35 -13.94
CA ARG A 89 19.79 44.86 -13.22
C ARG A 89 19.59 44.14 -11.89
N THR A 90 19.95 42.86 -11.85
CA THR A 90 19.92 42.01 -10.65
C THR A 90 21.28 41.37 -10.41
N HIS A 91 21.56 41.04 -9.15
CA HIS A 91 22.83 40.45 -8.72
C HIS A 91 22.84 38.93 -8.91
N PHE A 92 21.69 38.29 -8.68
CA PHE A 92 21.45 36.86 -8.91
C PHE A 92 19.96 36.60 -9.07
N ALA A 93 19.59 35.42 -9.57
CA ALA A 93 18.21 34.97 -9.64
C ALA A 93 17.94 33.80 -8.67
N MET A 94 16.70 33.75 -8.19
CA MET A 94 16.18 32.76 -7.26
C MET A 94 14.70 32.46 -7.60
N GLY A 95 14.17 31.34 -7.11
CA GLY A 95 12.75 31.00 -7.31
C GLY A 95 12.51 29.95 -8.37
N GLY A 96 13.11 28.76 -8.19
CA GLY A 96 12.96 27.65 -9.14
C GLY A 96 13.93 27.67 -10.30
N VAL A 97 15.09 28.32 -10.14
CA VAL A 97 16.09 28.39 -11.20
C VAL A 97 16.79 27.06 -11.36
N SER A 98 16.60 26.47 -12.54
CA SER A 98 17.29 25.26 -12.96
C SER A 98 18.80 25.48 -13.07
N ASN A 99 19.57 24.65 -12.38
CA ASN A 99 21.03 24.57 -12.50
C ASN A 99 21.45 23.99 -13.86
N SER A 100 20.50 23.51 -14.66
CA SER A 100 20.75 23.13 -16.05
C SER A 100 20.85 24.37 -16.96
N ILE A 101 20.36 25.55 -16.56
CA ILE A 101 20.42 26.78 -17.39
C ILE A 101 21.84 27.14 -17.84
N PRO A 102 22.88 27.11 -16.98
CA PRO A 102 24.27 27.30 -17.40
C PRO A 102 24.76 26.34 -18.50
N LEU A 103 24.18 25.13 -18.64
CA LEU A 103 24.52 24.22 -19.75
C LEU A 103 24.09 24.76 -21.12
N PHE A 104 23.22 25.76 -21.14
CA PHE A 104 22.72 26.43 -22.34
C PHE A 104 23.23 27.87 -22.46
N ASN A 105 23.87 28.39 -21.41
CA ASN A 105 24.40 29.74 -21.38
C ASN A 105 25.73 29.82 -20.61
N ASN A 106 26.83 29.96 -21.35
CA ASN A 106 28.17 30.08 -20.77
C ASN A 106 28.41 31.41 -20.01
N LEU A 107 27.47 32.36 -20.07
CA LEU A 107 27.57 33.66 -19.39
C LEU A 107 26.98 33.64 -17.99
N THR A 108 26.33 32.54 -17.59
CA THR A 108 25.78 32.34 -16.24
C THR A 108 26.44 31.16 -15.54
N ALA A 109 26.37 31.14 -14.21
CA ALA A 109 26.81 30.03 -13.37
C ALA A 109 25.80 29.78 -12.27
N SER A 110 25.60 28.52 -11.89
CA SER A 110 24.68 28.12 -10.83
C SER A 110 25.40 27.93 -9.51
N SER A 111 24.67 28.11 -8.40
CA SER A 111 25.09 27.67 -7.08
C SER A 111 25.01 26.15 -6.94
N ASP A 112 25.50 25.65 -5.80
CA ASP A 112 25.14 24.32 -5.31
C ASP A 112 23.62 24.16 -5.29
N PHE A 113 23.15 22.94 -5.56
CA PHE A 113 21.71 22.68 -5.63
C PHE A 113 21.05 22.86 -4.26
N ILE A 114 20.00 23.66 -4.21
CA ILE A 114 19.11 23.79 -3.05
C ILE A 114 18.14 22.61 -3.02
N GLN A 115 17.65 22.20 -4.19
CA GLN A 115 16.60 21.20 -4.32
C GLN A 115 16.77 20.36 -5.58
N ILE A 116 16.23 19.15 -5.57
CA ILE A 116 16.07 18.29 -6.73
C ILE A 116 14.57 18.18 -7.05
N SER A 117 14.17 18.31 -8.32
CA SER A 117 12.82 17.99 -8.79
C SER A 117 12.90 17.25 -10.12
N ARG A 118 11.99 16.32 -10.33
CA ARG A 118 11.88 15.59 -11.59
C ARG A 118 10.93 16.30 -12.53
N ILE A 119 11.24 16.34 -13.82
CA ILE A 119 10.30 16.79 -14.85
C ILE A 119 9.44 15.60 -15.22
N THR A 120 8.17 15.65 -14.85
CA THR A 120 7.20 14.56 -15.04
C THR A 120 5.96 15.11 -15.73
N TYR A 121 4.90 14.34 -15.75
CA TYR A 121 3.62 14.72 -16.32
C TYR A 121 2.47 14.55 -15.32
N LEU A 122 1.43 15.35 -15.54
CA LEU A 122 0.17 15.33 -14.82
C LEU A 122 -0.93 15.01 -15.82
N THR A 123 -1.73 14.00 -15.53
CA THR A 123 -2.94 13.65 -16.31
C THR A 123 -4.17 13.77 -15.42
N LEU A 124 -5.33 13.99 -16.03
CA LEU A 124 -6.60 13.83 -15.33
C LEU A 124 -6.91 12.35 -15.17
N LYS A 125 -7.33 11.95 -13.97
CA LYS A 125 -7.87 10.61 -13.74
C LYS A 125 -9.06 10.42 -14.66
N SER A 126 -8.97 9.48 -15.60
CA SER A 126 -10.12 9.15 -16.45
C SER A 126 -11.24 8.64 -15.57
N GLY A 127 -12.46 9.16 -15.75
CA GLY A 127 -13.63 8.54 -15.13
C GLY A 127 -13.68 7.08 -15.57
N SER A 128 -13.90 6.16 -14.63
CA SER A 128 -14.12 4.75 -14.92
C SER A 128 -15.44 4.63 -15.68
N LYS A 129 -15.41 4.85 -17.00
CA LYS A 129 -16.50 4.38 -17.85
C LYS A 129 -16.42 2.86 -17.77
N ILE A 130 -17.28 2.29 -16.93
CA ILE A 130 -17.57 0.86 -16.97
C ILE A 130 -18.07 0.64 -18.40
N ASP A 131 -17.23 0.04 -19.23
CA ASP A 131 -17.66 -0.36 -20.56
C ASP A 131 -18.77 -1.38 -20.36
N SER A 132 -20.02 -0.96 -20.59
CA SER A 132 -21.19 -1.82 -20.44
C SER A 132 -21.08 -3.06 -21.33
N GLY A 133 -20.24 -3.00 -22.38
CA GLY A 133 -19.84 -4.13 -23.21
C GLY A 133 -19.04 -5.22 -22.49
N VAL A 134 -18.45 -4.95 -21.33
CA VAL A 134 -17.75 -5.97 -20.51
C VAL A 134 -18.74 -6.97 -19.92
N ILE A 135 -19.96 -6.52 -19.59
CA ILE A 135 -21.05 -7.42 -19.17
C ILE A 135 -21.50 -8.28 -20.35
N PHE A 136 -21.50 -7.75 -21.57
CA PHE A 136 -21.99 -8.47 -22.76
C PHE A 136 -20.91 -9.25 -23.53
N SER A 137 -19.63 -9.03 -23.25
CA SER A 137 -18.49 -9.74 -23.86
C SER A 137 -17.32 -9.97 -22.88
N PRO A 138 -17.55 -10.69 -21.77
CA PRO A 138 -16.49 -10.92 -20.78
C PRO A 138 -15.37 -11.81 -21.32
N PHE A 139 -15.67 -12.65 -22.30
CA PHE A 139 -14.71 -13.58 -22.90
C PHE A 139 -14.03 -13.00 -24.14
N ASP A 140 -12.79 -13.42 -24.35
CA ASP A 140 -12.11 -13.29 -25.65
C ASP A 140 -13.02 -13.86 -26.76
N PRO A 141 -13.14 -13.23 -27.95
CA PRO A 141 -13.93 -13.74 -29.07
C PRO A 141 -13.78 -15.24 -29.34
N ILE A 142 -12.58 -15.79 -29.11
CA ILE A 142 -12.30 -17.22 -29.27
C ILE A 142 -12.99 -18.05 -28.18
N ALA A 143 -12.92 -17.65 -26.91
CA ALA A 143 -13.60 -18.33 -25.81
C ALA A 143 -15.13 -18.19 -25.89
N GLY A 144 -15.63 -17.00 -26.28
CA GLY A 144 -17.05 -16.77 -26.53
C GLY A 144 -17.60 -17.63 -27.67
N SER A 145 -16.84 -17.78 -28.77
CA SER A 145 -17.24 -18.65 -29.89
C SER A 145 -17.20 -20.14 -29.53
N LEU A 146 -16.23 -20.59 -28.72
CA LEU A 146 -16.19 -21.95 -28.17
C LEU A 146 -17.39 -22.25 -27.26
N MET A 147 -17.77 -21.31 -26.41
CA MET A 147 -18.98 -21.43 -25.57
C MET A 147 -20.24 -21.50 -26.41
N ALA A 148 -20.42 -20.57 -27.36
CA ALA A 148 -21.55 -20.58 -28.28
C ALA A 148 -21.61 -21.91 -29.07
N PHE A 149 -20.46 -22.41 -29.54
CA PHE A 149 -20.37 -23.70 -30.23
C PHE A 149 -20.78 -24.86 -29.32
N SER A 150 -20.37 -24.86 -28.04
CA SER A 150 -20.77 -25.89 -27.07
C SER A 150 -22.27 -25.88 -26.77
N CYS A 151 -22.90 -24.70 -26.68
CA CYS A 151 -24.34 -24.54 -26.53
C CYS A 151 -25.10 -25.00 -27.77
N VAL A 152 -24.64 -24.61 -28.97
CA VAL A 152 -25.24 -25.05 -30.23
C VAL A 152 -25.08 -26.57 -30.40
N PHE A 153 -23.92 -27.13 -30.08
CA PHE A 153 -23.65 -28.56 -30.13
C PHE A 153 -24.56 -29.35 -29.18
N THR A 154 -24.74 -28.89 -27.94
CA THR A 154 -25.64 -29.53 -26.97
C THR A 154 -27.11 -29.45 -27.40
N ILE A 155 -27.54 -28.34 -28.01
CA ILE A 155 -28.89 -28.20 -28.60
C ILE A 155 -29.08 -29.14 -29.79
N ILE A 156 -28.11 -29.21 -30.72
CA ILE A 156 -28.16 -30.11 -31.88
C ILE A 156 -28.20 -31.57 -31.42
N LEU A 157 -27.36 -31.94 -30.45
CA LEU A 157 -27.33 -33.27 -29.85
C LEU A 157 -28.69 -33.60 -29.19
N ALA A 158 -29.30 -32.63 -28.49
CA ALA A 158 -30.63 -32.77 -27.92
C ALA A 158 -31.73 -32.98 -28.98
N ILE A 159 -31.65 -32.29 -30.13
CA ILE A 159 -32.57 -32.47 -31.26
C ILE A 159 -32.40 -33.85 -31.91
N ILE A 160 -31.16 -34.30 -32.12
CA ILE A 160 -30.86 -35.63 -32.69
C ILE A 160 -31.38 -36.73 -31.77
N LEU A 161 -31.12 -36.63 -30.46
CA LEU A 161 -31.61 -37.57 -29.46
C LEU A 161 -33.15 -37.58 -29.39
N ARG A 162 -33.81 -36.43 -29.51
CA ARG A 162 -35.28 -36.35 -29.61
C ARG A 162 -35.80 -37.14 -30.81
N LYS A 163 -35.13 -37.03 -31.97
CA LYS A 163 -35.52 -37.71 -33.21
C LYS A 163 -35.30 -39.21 -33.14
N LEU A 164 -34.24 -39.66 -32.47
CA LEU A 164 -33.91 -41.08 -32.29
C LEU A 164 -34.80 -41.78 -31.25
N ILE A 165 -35.17 -41.10 -30.17
CA ILE A 165 -35.81 -41.75 -29.01
C ILE A 165 -37.35 -41.56 -29.00
N LYS A 166 -37.93 -40.83 -29.97
CA LYS A 166 -39.39 -40.58 -30.10
C LYS A 166 -40.06 -40.06 -28.81
N ILE A 167 -39.33 -39.30 -27.98
CA ILE A 167 -39.89 -38.70 -26.77
C ILE A 167 -40.67 -37.43 -27.16
N GLN A 168 -41.96 -37.37 -26.78
CA GLN A 168 -42.86 -36.24 -27.07
C GLN A 168 -42.57 -34.98 -26.24
N VAL A 169 -41.67 -35.06 -25.25
CA VAL A 169 -41.30 -33.95 -24.37
C VAL A 169 -40.29 -33.04 -25.06
N ASN A 170 -40.39 -31.72 -24.83
CA ASN A 170 -39.56 -30.70 -25.47
C ASN A 170 -38.13 -30.67 -24.88
N PHE A 171 -37.36 -31.73 -25.14
CA PHE A 171 -36.02 -31.99 -24.59
C PHE A 171 -35.02 -30.81 -24.69
N PRO A 172 -34.98 -30.01 -25.78
CA PRO A 172 -34.12 -28.83 -25.85
C PRO A 172 -34.42 -27.78 -24.76
N TRP A 173 -35.70 -27.65 -24.39
CA TRP A 173 -36.12 -26.74 -23.31
C TRP A 173 -35.65 -27.24 -21.93
N PHE A 174 -35.66 -28.56 -21.72
CA PHE A 174 -35.12 -29.17 -20.50
C PHE A 174 -33.61 -28.99 -20.38
N VAL A 175 -32.87 -29.18 -21.48
CA VAL A 175 -31.41 -28.95 -21.51
C VAL A 175 -31.09 -27.47 -21.26
N PHE A 176 -31.86 -26.55 -21.83
CA PHE A 176 -31.71 -25.11 -21.59
C PHE A 176 -32.00 -24.72 -20.12
N GLN A 177 -33.06 -25.28 -19.52
CA GLN A 177 -33.39 -25.03 -18.11
C GLN A 177 -32.36 -25.65 -17.14
N ALA A 178 -31.84 -26.83 -17.48
CA ALA A 178 -30.75 -27.48 -16.78
C ALA A 178 -29.44 -26.66 -16.84
N PHE A 179 -29.17 -26.04 -18.00
CA PHE A 179 -28.05 -25.11 -18.20
C PHE A 179 -28.19 -23.83 -17.37
N LEU A 180 -29.41 -23.31 -17.23
CA LEU A 180 -29.74 -22.13 -16.41
C LEU A 180 -29.93 -22.44 -14.91
N HIS A 181 -29.67 -23.67 -14.47
CA HIS A 181 -29.76 -24.10 -13.07
C HIS A 181 -31.15 -23.90 -12.42
N GLN A 182 -32.23 -23.89 -13.21
CA GLN A 182 -33.59 -23.90 -12.66
C GLN A 182 -33.92 -25.30 -12.15
N SER A 183 -34.30 -25.41 -10.87
CA SER A 183 -34.68 -26.68 -10.25
C SER A 183 -35.98 -27.23 -10.86
N PHE A 184 -35.89 -28.37 -11.54
CA PHE A 184 -37.03 -29.10 -12.10
C PHE A 184 -37.24 -30.46 -11.41
N LYS A 185 -38.51 -30.90 -11.34
CA LYS A 185 -38.85 -32.30 -11.08
C LYS A 185 -38.58 -33.10 -12.36
N TYR A 186 -37.65 -34.05 -12.28
CA TYR A 186 -37.50 -35.07 -13.32
C TYR A 186 -38.77 -35.92 -13.38
N PRO A 187 -39.43 -36.10 -14.54
CA PRO A 187 -40.07 -37.38 -14.76
C PRO A 187 -38.93 -38.40 -14.66
N THR A 188 -39.02 -39.36 -13.75
CA THR A 188 -38.05 -40.46 -13.63
C THR A 188 -38.13 -41.31 -14.89
N ILE A 189 -37.50 -40.84 -15.96
CA ILE A 189 -37.30 -41.60 -17.18
C ILE A 189 -36.15 -42.55 -16.84
N ASN A 190 -36.44 -43.85 -16.80
CA ASN A 190 -35.56 -44.94 -16.38
C ASN A 190 -34.39 -45.21 -17.37
N TRP A 191 -33.85 -44.16 -17.99
CA TRP A 191 -32.82 -44.25 -19.02
C TRP A 191 -31.56 -43.54 -18.56
N PHE A 192 -30.58 -44.34 -18.12
CA PHE A 192 -29.29 -43.91 -17.59
C PHE A 192 -28.57 -42.89 -18.51
N GLY A 193 -28.66 -43.06 -19.83
CA GLY A 193 -28.05 -42.17 -20.81
C GLY A 193 -28.62 -40.74 -20.82
N ILE A 194 -29.94 -40.58 -20.61
CA ILE A 194 -30.58 -39.25 -20.57
C ILE A 194 -30.21 -38.52 -19.28
N ASN A 195 -30.23 -39.21 -18.14
CA ASN A 195 -29.84 -38.61 -16.86
C ASN A 195 -28.35 -38.20 -16.86
N PHE A 196 -27.48 -39.01 -17.46
CA PHE A 196 -26.06 -38.66 -17.62
C PHE A 196 -25.86 -37.42 -18.52
N LEU A 197 -26.61 -37.32 -19.62
CA LEU A 197 -26.55 -36.15 -20.50
C LEU A 197 -27.02 -34.87 -19.80
N ILE A 198 -28.12 -34.95 -19.02
CA ILE A 198 -28.64 -33.82 -18.26
C ILE A 198 -27.65 -33.40 -17.17
N GLN A 199 -27.03 -34.36 -16.47
CA GLN A 199 -25.97 -34.08 -15.51
C GLN A 199 -24.78 -33.39 -16.15
N ILE A 200 -24.29 -33.88 -17.30
CA ILE A 200 -23.22 -33.20 -18.05
C ILE A 200 -23.64 -31.76 -18.35
N CYS A 201 -24.84 -31.52 -18.90
CA CYS A 201 -25.30 -30.16 -19.22
C CYS A 201 -25.38 -29.24 -17.97
N CYS A 202 -25.81 -29.77 -16.82
CA CYS A 202 -25.79 -29.04 -15.55
C CYS A 202 -24.36 -28.69 -15.10
N TRP A 203 -23.42 -29.64 -15.16
CA TRP A 203 -22.02 -29.40 -14.79
C TRP A 203 -21.33 -28.41 -15.72
N THR A 204 -21.58 -28.48 -17.04
CA THR A 204 -21.04 -27.52 -17.99
C THR A 204 -21.62 -26.13 -17.78
N GLY A 205 -22.92 -26.01 -17.49
CA GLY A 205 -23.56 -24.73 -17.15
C GLY A 205 -22.98 -24.10 -15.88
N LEU A 206 -22.75 -24.91 -14.84
CA LEU A 206 -22.17 -24.46 -13.56
C LEU A 206 -20.71 -24.00 -13.73
N PHE A 207 -19.91 -24.73 -14.50
CA PHE A 207 -18.54 -24.34 -14.83
C PHE A 207 -18.50 -23.02 -15.62
N PHE A 208 -19.38 -22.86 -16.61
CA PHE A 208 -19.47 -21.62 -17.38
C PHE A 208 -19.95 -20.44 -16.54
N TYR A 209 -20.89 -20.64 -15.62
CA TYR A 209 -21.33 -19.60 -14.70
C TYR A 209 -20.20 -19.12 -13.77
N GLN A 210 -19.43 -20.05 -13.20
CA GLN A 210 -18.29 -19.70 -12.35
C GLN A 210 -17.18 -19.00 -13.12
N ALA A 211 -16.85 -19.49 -14.33
CA ALA A 211 -15.86 -18.84 -15.21
C ALA A 211 -16.32 -17.44 -15.65
N TYR A 212 -17.60 -17.27 -15.98
CA TYR A 212 -18.21 -15.98 -16.32
C TYR A 212 -18.13 -14.98 -15.16
N SER A 213 -18.51 -15.41 -13.97
CA SER A 213 -18.49 -14.58 -12.76
C SER A 213 -17.06 -14.15 -12.41
N LEU A 214 -16.09 -15.07 -12.44
CA LEU A 214 -14.68 -14.77 -12.15
C LEU A 214 -14.07 -13.77 -13.15
N ILE A 215 -14.38 -13.91 -14.45
CA ILE A 215 -13.83 -13.02 -15.49
C ILE A 215 -14.47 -11.65 -15.46
N ILE A 216 -15.78 -11.56 -15.20
CA ILE A 216 -16.45 -10.28 -14.97
C ILE A 216 -15.89 -9.60 -13.73
N ILE A 217 -15.73 -10.32 -12.61
CA ILE A 217 -15.15 -9.76 -11.39
C ILE A 217 -13.73 -9.27 -11.68
N SER A 218 -12.88 -10.10 -12.30
CA SER A 218 -11.52 -9.71 -12.69
C SER A 218 -11.50 -8.44 -13.54
N ARG A 219 -12.32 -8.34 -14.60
CA ARG A 219 -12.37 -7.15 -15.46
C ARG A 219 -13.01 -5.92 -14.79
N LEU A 220 -13.93 -6.12 -13.85
CA LEU A 220 -14.52 -5.05 -13.05
C LEU A 220 -13.59 -4.61 -11.90
N THR A 221 -12.67 -5.46 -11.45
CA THR A 221 -11.66 -5.12 -10.44
C THR A 221 -10.38 -4.53 -11.06
N ASP A 222 -10.09 -4.83 -12.32
CA ASP A 222 -8.92 -4.33 -13.07
C ASP A 222 -9.11 -2.88 -13.57
N ILE A 223 -9.87 -2.08 -12.82
CA ILE A 223 -10.14 -0.66 -13.12
C ILE A 223 -8.86 0.19 -13.02
N GLU A 224 -7.81 -0.28 -12.34
CA GLU A 224 -6.51 0.40 -12.27
C GLU A 224 -5.66 0.23 -13.55
N SER A 225 -6.00 -0.71 -14.44
CA SER A 225 -5.22 -0.95 -15.68
C SER A 225 -5.43 0.13 -16.77
N TYR A 226 -6.43 0.99 -16.62
CA TYR A 226 -6.68 2.05 -17.60
C TYR A 226 -5.88 3.32 -17.28
N ASN A 227 -4.82 3.51 -18.06
CA ASN A 227 -4.07 4.76 -18.25
C ASN A 227 -3.07 5.17 -17.14
N VAL A 228 -2.62 4.25 -16.28
CA VAL A 228 -1.36 4.51 -15.56
C VAL A 228 -0.23 4.35 -16.56
N ILE A 229 0.18 5.47 -17.16
CA ILE A 229 1.38 5.52 -17.97
C ILE A 229 2.54 5.24 -17.01
N SER A 230 3.21 4.09 -17.17
CA SER A 230 4.27 3.63 -16.27
C SER A 230 5.57 4.35 -16.52
N ASP A 231 5.83 4.72 -17.77
CA ASP A 231 7.12 5.28 -18.17
C ASP A 231 7.02 6.25 -19.36
N VAL A 232 8.12 6.99 -19.57
CA VAL A 232 8.27 7.97 -20.66
C VAL A 232 8.18 7.33 -22.06
N GLN A 233 8.54 6.05 -22.22
CA GLN A 233 8.45 5.37 -23.52
C GLN A 233 6.99 5.13 -23.90
N GLN A 234 6.19 4.61 -22.97
CA GLN A 234 4.75 4.46 -23.10
C GLN A 234 4.09 5.82 -23.31
N PHE A 235 4.49 6.85 -22.56
CA PHE A 235 4.03 8.22 -22.75
C PHE A 235 4.28 8.70 -24.18
N SER A 236 5.50 8.50 -24.70
CA SER A 236 5.88 8.89 -26.06
C SER A 236 5.16 8.08 -27.13
N ALA A 237 4.93 6.78 -26.90
CA ALA A 237 4.20 5.91 -27.82
C ALA A 237 2.72 6.32 -27.91
N MET A 238 2.10 6.65 -26.77
CA MET A 238 0.74 7.19 -26.73
C MET A 238 0.64 8.56 -27.40
N ALA A 239 1.65 9.42 -27.23
CA ALA A 239 1.74 10.69 -27.94
C ALA A 239 1.90 10.51 -29.46
N ALA A 240 2.74 9.55 -29.91
CA ALA A 240 2.91 9.21 -31.32
C ALA A 240 1.62 8.69 -31.97
N GLN A 241 0.81 7.94 -31.21
CA GLN A 241 -0.49 7.43 -31.63
C GLN A 241 -1.61 8.47 -31.54
N GLN A 242 -1.31 9.71 -31.13
CA GLN A 242 -2.29 10.77 -30.85
C GLN A 242 -3.37 10.34 -29.83
N LYS A 243 -3.09 9.35 -28.97
CA LYS A 243 -3.96 8.98 -27.84
C LYS A 243 -3.77 9.93 -26.67
N LEU A 244 -2.58 10.51 -26.55
CA LEU A 244 -2.19 11.49 -25.56
C LEU A 244 -1.69 12.76 -26.26
N ILE A 245 -2.11 13.93 -25.79
CA ILE A 245 -1.61 15.23 -26.25
C ILE A 245 -0.79 15.85 -25.11
N PRO A 246 0.55 15.85 -25.19
CA PRO A 246 1.36 16.52 -24.20
C PRO A 246 1.22 18.04 -24.35
N VAL A 247 1.04 18.74 -23.25
CA VAL A 247 0.96 20.20 -23.19
C VAL A 247 2.05 20.72 -22.28
N MET A 248 2.77 21.74 -22.75
CA MET A 248 3.88 22.34 -22.01
C MET A 248 3.85 23.85 -22.17
N SER A 249 4.21 24.57 -21.10
CA SER A 249 4.31 26.02 -21.16
C SER A 249 5.52 26.45 -21.99
N GLU A 250 5.33 27.37 -22.95
CA GLU A 250 6.42 27.95 -23.74
C GLU A 250 7.39 28.76 -22.88
N LYS A 251 6.88 29.38 -21.82
CA LYS A 251 7.69 30.10 -20.84
C LYS A 251 8.51 29.18 -19.94
N SER A 252 8.28 27.86 -19.98
CA SER A 252 9.02 26.92 -19.15
C SER A 252 10.49 26.83 -19.58
N PRO A 253 11.46 26.86 -18.65
CA PRO A 253 12.88 26.73 -18.99
C PRO A 253 13.19 25.35 -19.62
N TYR A 254 12.29 24.39 -19.45
CA TYR A 254 12.40 23.05 -20.00
C TYR A 254 11.99 22.97 -21.47
N PHE A 255 11.23 23.95 -22.00
CA PHE A 255 10.79 23.91 -23.39
C PHE A 255 11.99 23.89 -24.36
N ASP A 256 13.00 24.73 -24.10
CA ASP A 256 14.24 24.78 -24.88
C ASP A 256 15.07 23.49 -24.76
N ILE A 257 15.01 22.83 -23.60
CA ILE A 257 15.66 21.54 -23.36
C ILE A 257 15.05 20.50 -24.31
N PHE A 258 13.73 20.42 -24.36
CA PHE A 258 13.04 19.51 -25.27
C PHE A 258 13.38 19.80 -26.75
N GLU A 259 13.37 21.07 -27.17
CA GLU A 259 13.73 21.44 -28.55
C GLU A 259 15.21 21.13 -28.90
N LYS A 260 16.15 21.28 -27.96
CA LYS A 260 17.55 20.90 -28.19
C LYS A 260 17.71 19.39 -28.36
N TYR A 261 17.08 18.61 -27.48
CA TYR A 261 17.17 17.14 -27.52
C TYR A 261 16.33 16.49 -28.62
N LYS A 262 15.40 17.23 -29.24
CA LYS A 262 14.61 16.80 -30.41
C LYS A 262 15.42 16.20 -31.55
N LYS A 263 16.66 16.65 -31.77
CA LYS A 263 17.57 16.10 -32.80
C LYS A 263 18.38 14.91 -32.31
N ALA A 264 18.64 14.82 -31.02
CA ALA A 264 19.52 13.81 -30.42
C ALA A 264 18.78 12.53 -30.04
N ASP A 265 17.49 12.62 -29.71
CA ASP A 265 16.75 11.50 -29.13
C ASP A 265 15.35 11.34 -29.79
N LYS A 266 15.00 10.09 -30.09
CA LYS A 266 13.75 9.71 -30.77
C LYS A 266 12.52 10.05 -29.93
N ILE A 267 12.59 9.92 -28.60
CA ILE A 267 11.50 10.23 -27.67
C ILE A 267 11.20 11.72 -27.75
N TYR A 268 12.22 12.57 -27.56
CA TYR A 268 12.07 14.03 -27.65
C TYR A 268 11.60 14.47 -29.03
N LYS A 269 12.07 13.83 -30.11
CA LYS A 269 11.55 14.07 -31.47
C LYS A 269 10.06 13.81 -31.58
N ILE A 270 9.57 12.71 -31.02
CA ILE A 270 8.14 12.35 -31.00
C ILE A 270 7.35 13.33 -30.16
N LEU A 271 7.85 13.67 -28.96
CA LEU A 271 7.17 14.59 -28.06
C LEU A 271 7.08 15.99 -28.66
N CYS A 272 8.19 16.60 -29.09
CA CYS A 272 8.16 17.92 -29.73
C CYS A 272 7.29 17.98 -30.99
N LYS A 273 7.11 16.86 -31.71
CA LYS A 273 6.22 16.80 -32.87
C LYS A 273 4.73 16.83 -32.49
N ASN A 274 4.36 16.22 -31.36
CA ASN A 274 2.97 16.06 -30.93
C ASN A 274 2.57 16.97 -29.76
N MET A 275 3.52 17.72 -29.20
CA MET A 275 3.31 18.58 -28.04
C MET A 275 2.62 19.88 -28.43
N LYS A 276 1.56 20.21 -27.70
CA LYS A 276 0.87 21.49 -27.76
C LYS A 276 1.54 22.48 -26.81
N LYS A 277 1.60 23.72 -27.27
CA LYS A 277 2.20 24.82 -26.52
C LYS A 277 1.12 25.58 -25.76
N ALA A 278 1.44 26.03 -24.55
CA ALA A 278 0.58 26.84 -23.70
C ALA A 278 1.36 28.08 -23.21
N ASP A 279 0.66 29.18 -22.95
CA ASP A 279 1.33 30.42 -22.54
C ASP A 279 1.90 30.31 -21.12
N SER A 280 1.23 29.56 -20.26
CA SER A 280 1.64 29.29 -18.87
C SER A 280 1.28 27.85 -18.48
N HIS A 281 1.79 27.38 -17.33
CA HIS A 281 1.37 26.08 -16.81
C HIS A 281 -0.08 26.11 -16.32
N GLU A 282 -0.59 27.27 -15.85
CA GLU A 282 -2.01 27.46 -15.53
C GLU A 282 -2.88 27.26 -16.78
N ASP A 283 -2.48 27.84 -17.92
CA ASP A 283 -3.15 27.65 -19.20
C ASP A 283 -3.07 26.18 -19.67
N ALA A 284 -1.91 25.53 -19.50
CA ALA A 284 -1.79 24.11 -19.82
C ALA A 284 -2.77 23.22 -19.02
N ILE A 285 -2.92 23.48 -17.72
CA ILE A 285 -3.87 22.77 -16.84
C ILE A 285 -5.31 23.11 -17.22
N TYR A 286 -5.60 24.38 -17.52
CA TYR A 286 -6.91 24.82 -17.98
C TYR A 286 -7.30 24.12 -19.28
N GLN A 287 -6.41 24.08 -20.28
CA GLN A 287 -6.65 23.37 -21.54
C GLN A 287 -6.92 21.88 -21.31
N MET A 288 -6.17 21.24 -20.40
CA MET A 288 -6.40 19.83 -20.04
C MET A 288 -7.79 19.60 -19.42
N ILE A 289 -8.19 20.43 -18.45
CA ILE A 289 -9.49 20.31 -17.76
C ILE A 289 -10.65 20.67 -18.69
N LYS A 290 -10.49 21.71 -19.51
CA LYS A 290 -11.48 22.13 -20.50
C LYS A 290 -11.72 21.06 -21.55
N HIS A 291 -10.66 20.47 -22.09
CA HIS A 291 -10.78 19.39 -23.06
C HIS A 291 -11.56 18.20 -22.49
N GLN A 292 -11.25 17.78 -21.26
CA GLN A 292 -11.99 16.69 -20.60
C GLN A 292 -13.46 17.06 -20.34
N HIS A 293 -13.72 18.28 -19.89
CA HIS A 293 -15.07 18.78 -19.67
C HIS A 293 -15.89 18.81 -20.98
N ASP A 294 -15.32 19.31 -22.07
CA ASP A 294 -16.00 19.36 -23.37
C ASP A 294 -16.28 17.97 -23.94
N ILE A 295 -15.41 16.97 -23.68
CA ILE A 295 -15.66 15.57 -24.00
C ILE A 295 -16.84 15.01 -23.19
N GLU A 296 -16.86 15.24 -21.88
CA GLU A 296 -17.88 14.66 -20.98
C GLU A 296 -19.26 15.29 -21.18
N PHE A 297 -19.33 16.58 -21.55
CA PHE A 297 -20.60 17.31 -21.70
C PHE A 297 -21.01 17.57 -23.16
N GLY A 298 -20.40 16.89 -24.13
CA GLY A 298 -20.96 16.75 -25.49
C GLY A 298 -20.77 17.94 -26.43
N ASN A 299 -19.80 18.82 -26.17
CA ASN A 299 -19.47 19.92 -27.10
C ASN A 299 -18.67 19.44 -28.34
N PHE A 300 -18.26 18.17 -28.38
CA PHE A 300 -17.57 17.57 -29.52
C PHE A 300 -18.46 16.55 -30.25
N SER A 301 -18.40 16.59 -31.59
CA SER A 301 -18.89 15.48 -32.43
C SER A 301 -18.23 14.17 -31.97
N PRO A 302 -18.92 13.01 -32.04
CA PRO A 302 -18.44 11.74 -31.51
C PRO A 302 -17.17 11.27 -32.25
N VAL A 303 -16.00 11.77 -31.82
CA VAL A 303 -14.70 11.28 -32.25
C VAL A 303 -14.53 9.92 -31.62
N ARG A 304 -14.31 8.90 -32.46
CA ARG A 304 -14.28 7.48 -32.06
C ARG A 304 -13.22 7.12 -31.01
N ASN A 305 -12.28 8.03 -30.68
CA ASN A 305 -11.32 7.91 -29.58
C ASN A 305 -10.81 9.32 -29.20
N PRO A 306 -11.35 9.99 -28.18
CA PRO A 306 -10.85 11.29 -27.77
C PRO A 306 -9.44 11.15 -27.16
N SER A 307 -8.47 11.86 -27.70
CA SER A 307 -7.15 11.99 -27.08
C SER A 307 -7.29 12.68 -25.72
N PHE A 308 -6.56 12.26 -24.71
CA PHE A 308 -6.52 12.97 -23.43
C PHE A 308 -5.28 13.87 -23.33
N TYR A 309 -5.41 14.95 -22.59
CA TYR A 309 -4.34 15.94 -22.42
C TYR A 309 -3.48 15.59 -21.21
N SER A 310 -2.19 15.88 -21.30
CA SER A 310 -1.24 15.69 -20.20
C SER A 310 -0.33 16.90 -20.07
N VAL A 311 -0.20 17.47 -18.88
CA VAL A 311 0.66 18.64 -18.65
C VAL A 311 2.05 18.18 -18.24
N ILE A 312 3.09 18.62 -18.93
CA ILE A 312 4.50 18.37 -18.58
C ILE A 312 5.00 19.53 -17.70
N GLY A 313 5.63 19.19 -16.58
CA GLY A 313 6.14 20.17 -15.63
C GLY A 313 7.01 19.54 -14.54
N THR A 314 7.51 20.37 -13.63
CA THR A 314 8.27 19.86 -12.48
C THR A 314 7.31 19.15 -11.53
N PHE A 315 7.71 18.02 -10.93
CA PHE A 315 6.87 17.25 -10.03
C PHE A 315 6.31 18.13 -8.91
N LYS A 316 7.14 18.97 -8.30
CA LYS A 316 6.71 19.92 -7.26
C LYS A 316 5.64 20.90 -7.75
N TYR A 317 5.80 21.46 -8.94
CA TYR A 317 4.81 22.33 -9.55
C TYR A 317 3.49 21.58 -9.72
N LEU A 318 3.53 20.41 -10.38
CA LEU A 318 2.35 19.61 -10.68
C LEU A 318 1.66 19.09 -9.39
N ASN A 319 2.42 18.65 -8.39
CA ASN A 319 1.94 18.18 -7.09
C ASN A 319 1.22 19.30 -6.33
N MET A 320 1.79 20.51 -6.32
CA MET A 320 1.14 21.66 -5.68
C MET A 320 -0.20 21.98 -6.34
N PHE A 321 -0.27 21.97 -7.68
CA PHE A 321 -1.53 22.16 -8.40
C PHE A 321 -2.54 21.04 -8.12
N ALA A 322 -2.09 19.79 -8.17
CA ALA A 322 -2.94 18.64 -7.87
C ALA A 322 -3.51 18.72 -6.45
N ASN A 323 -2.68 19.00 -5.44
CA ASN A 323 -3.11 19.13 -4.05
C ASN A 323 -4.11 20.28 -3.85
N ARG A 324 -3.94 21.40 -4.57
CA ARG A 324 -4.88 22.52 -4.51
C ARG A 324 -6.24 22.20 -5.12
N LEU A 325 -6.22 21.63 -6.32
CA LEU A 325 -7.43 21.36 -7.09
C LEU A 325 -8.14 20.08 -6.61
N GLY A 326 -7.45 19.25 -5.83
CA GLY A 326 -7.88 17.96 -5.32
C GLY A 326 -7.08 16.85 -5.96
N SER A 327 -6.13 16.26 -5.23
CA SER A 327 -5.22 15.23 -5.76
C SER A 327 -5.95 14.01 -6.30
N GLN A 328 -7.17 13.74 -5.81
CA GLN A 328 -8.06 12.69 -6.31
C GLN A 328 -8.44 12.83 -7.79
N TYR A 329 -8.34 14.02 -8.39
CA TYR A 329 -8.69 14.25 -9.79
C TYR A 329 -7.54 13.97 -10.76
N PHE A 330 -6.33 13.81 -10.25
CA PHE A 330 -5.13 13.73 -11.07
C PHE A 330 -4.41 12.40 -10.88
N VAL A 331 -3.73 11.96 -11.94
CA VAL A 331 -2.77 10.86 -11.90
C VAL A 331 -1.40 11.43 -12.22
N TYR A 332 -0.51 11.33 -11.24
CA TYR A 332 0.89 11.69 -11.32
C TYR A 332 1.67 10.83 -10.33
N LYS A 333 2.91 10.47 -10.67
CA LYS A 333 3.81 9.73 -9.79
C LYS A 333 5.15 10.46 -9.72
N ASP A 334 5.77 10.47 -8.55
CA ASP A 334 7.17 10.87 -8.39
C ASP A 334 8.09 9.66 -8.60
N ASP A 335 8.02 9.08 -9.80
CA ASP A 335 8.87 7.94 -10.15
C ASP A 335 9.90 8.36 -11.19
N ILE A 336 11.10 7.76 -11.09
CA ILE A 336 12.18 7.95 -12.07
C ILE A 336 11.68 7.56 -13.45
N ASP A 337 10.88 6.49 -13.53
CA ASP A 337 10.36 5.94 -14.78
C ASP A 337 9.41 6.92 -15.49
N THR A 338 8.68 7.73 -14.73
CA THR A 338 7.78 8.78 -15.24
C THR A 338 8.47 10.11 -15.52
N ALA A 339 9.73 10.25 -15.11
CA ALA A 339 10.48 11.49 -15.26
C ALA A 339 11.20 11.56 -16.61
N PHE A 340 10.97 12.64 -17.36
CA PHE A 340 11.75 12.95 -18.57
C PHE A 340 13.23 13.20 -18.25
N PHE A 341 13.49 13.88 -17.13
CA PHE A 341 14.82 14.05 -16.53
C PHE A 341 14.72 14.59 -15.10
N THR A 342 15.80 14.46 -14.33
CA THR A 342 15.93 15.04 -12.99
C THR A 342 16.68 16.37 -13.11
N ASP A 343 16.14 17.42 -12.53
CA ASP A 343 16.75 18.75 -12.53
C ASP A 343 17.11 19.21 -11.11
N TYR A 344 18.16 20.01 -11.03
CA TYR A 344 18.68 20.58 -9.80
C TYR A 344 18.31 22.06 -9.77
N TYR A 345 17.79 22.55 -8.67
CA TYR A 345 17.42 23.95 -8.51
C TYR A 345 18.41 24.63 -7.58
N GLY A 346 18.82 25.84 -7.93
CA GLY A 346 19.78 26.63 -7.18
C GLY A 346 19.54 28.12 -7.38
N LEU A 347 20.59 28.89 -7.10
CA LEU A 347 20.68 30.31 -7.43
C LEU A 347 21.45 30.45 -8.73
N LEU A 348 21.08 31.42 -9.57
CA LEU A 348 21.76 31.70 -10.82
C LEU A 348 22.48 33.03 -10.74
N PHE A 349 23.76 33.01 -11.11
CA PHE A 349 24.64 34.16 -11.11
C PHE A 349 25.20 34.39 -12.51
N ARG A 350 25.86 35.53 -12.70
CA ARG A 350 26.78 35.72 -13.83
C ARG A 350 27.98 34.79 -13.66
N ALA A 351 28.52 34.24 -14.76
CA ALA A 351 29.55 33.18 -14.73
C ALA A 351 30.77 33.49 -13.85
N ASN A 352 31.18 34.77 -13.79
CA ASN A 352 32.34 35.22 -13.01
C ASN A 352 31.95 35.90 -11.70
N SER A 353 30.78 35.60 -11.14
CA SER A 353 30.33 36.18 -9.87
C SER A 353 31.20 35.69 -8.71
N THR A 354 31.81 36.63 -8.00
CA THR A 354 32.58 36.37 -6.78
C THR A 354 31.71 35.95 -5.59
N MET A 355 30.38 36.04 -5.71
CA MET A 355 29.44 35.67 -4.65
C MET A 355 29.18 34.16 -4.56
N ILE A 356 29.40 33.41 -5.65
CA ILE A 356 29.01 31.98 -5.73
C ILE A 356 29.59 31.15 -4.58
N PRO A 357 30.90 31.23 -4.23
CA PRO A 357 31.45 30.41 -3.16
C PRO A 357 30.78 30.66 -1.80
N TYR A 358 30.37 31.91 -1.54
CA TYR A 358 29.78 32.33 -0.27
C TYR A 358 28.33 31.85 -0.15
N PHE A 359 27.57 31.95 -1.23
CA PHE A 359 26.22 31.39 -1.27
C PHE A 359 26.25 29.86 -1.23
N ASN A 360 27.20 29.20 -1.89
CA ASN A 360 27.38 27.74 -1.78
C ASN A 360 27.69 27.30 -0.36
N GLN A 361 28.55 28.03 0.35
CA GLN A 361 28.82 27.77 1.76
C GLN A 361 27.56 27.92 2.62
N CYS A 362 26.74 28.94 2.36
CA CYS A 362 25.47 29.14 3.08
C CYS A 362 24.45 28.03 2.77
N ILE A 363 24.31 27.63 1.49
CA ILE A 363 23.45 26.52 1.06
C ILE A 363 23.89 25.21 1.72
N LYS A 364 25.20 24.96 1.79
CA LYS A 364 25.76 23.79 2.45
C LYS A 364 25.41 23.77 3.95
N ILE A 365 25.57 24.88 4.65
CA ILE A 365 25.19 25.01 6.07
C ILE A 365 23.68 24.81 6.26
N ALA A 366 22.84 25.41 5.39
CA ALA A 366 21.40 25.19 5.43
C ALA A 366 21.05 23.70 5.29
N ARG A 367 21.71 23.00 4.35
CA ARG A 367 21.53 21.56 4.13
C ARG A 367 21.98 20.73 5.33
N GLU A 368 23.15 21.00 5.88
CA GLU A 368 23.71 20.32 7.07
C GLU A 368 22.82 20.52 8.31
N CYS A 369 22.18 21.68 8.45
CA CYS A 369 21.21 21.94 9.52
C CYS A 369 19.82 21.30 9.29
N GLY A 370 19.65 20.56 8.18
CA GLY A 370 18.38 19.97 7.78
C GLY A 370 17.30 21.00 7.45
N PHE A 371 17.68 22.24 7.07
CA PHE A 371 16.75 23.32 6.76
C PHE A 371 15.78 22.90 5.66
N PHE A 372 16.29 22.37 4.56
CA PHE A 372 15.47 21.94 3.41
C PHE A 372 14.58 20.75 3.75
N VAL A 373 15.07 19.76 4.51
CA VAL A 373 14.28 18.57 4.90
C VAL A 373 13.08 18.96 5.76
N LYS A 374 13.28 19.84 6.75
CA LYS A 374 12.21 20.33 7.63
C LYS A 374 11.18 21.17 6.88
N TRP A 375 11.64 21.89 5.87
CA TRP A 375 10.81 22.81 5.09
C TRP A 375 9.87 22.08 4.14
N PHE A 376 10.29 20.95 3.55
CA PHE A 376 9.46 20.18 2.64
C PHE A 376 8.27 19.45 3.30
N VAL A 377 8.26 19.33 4.63
CA VAL A 377 7.13 18.75 5.38
C VAL A 377 5.97 19.76 5.52
N TYR A 378 6.21 21.06 5.33
CA TYR A 378 5.20 22.12 5.46
C TYR A 378 4.47 22.47 4.15
N ASP A 379 4.39 21.54 3.19
CA ASP A 379 3.77 21.69 1.85
C ASP A 379 2.22 21.83 1.88
N LYS A 380 1.67 22.70 2.74
CA LYS A 380 0.30 23.21 2.62
C LYS A 380 0.37 24.62 1.98
N PRO A 381 0.21 24.74 0.64
CA PRO A 381 0.32 26.03 -0.02
C PRO A 381 -0.79 26.99 0.45
N VAL A 382 -0.41 28.14 1.02
CA VAL A 382 -1.32 29.27 1.27
C VAL A 382 -1.48 30.03 -0.05
N TRP A 383 -2.25 29.43 -0.96
CA TRP A 383 -2.52 30.05 -2.26
C TRP A 383 -3.87 30.79 -2.21
N THR A 384 -3.83 32.11 -2.40
CA THR A 384 -4.99 33.00 -2.29
C THR A 384 -5.71 33.23 -3.62
N LYS A 385 -5.03 33.01 -4.76
CA LYS A 385 -5.62 33.12 -6.11
C LYS A 385 -6.68 32.02 -6.28
N LYS A 386 -7.94 32.42 -6.48
CA LYS A 386 -9.06 31.51 -6.76
C LYS A 386 -9.16 31.28 -8.27
N PHE A 387 -9.44 30.04 -8.67
CA PHE A 387 -9.77 29.69 -10.06
C PHE A 387 -11.23 29.23 -10.12
N PRO A 388 -12.20 30.15 -9.96
CA PRO A 388 -13.60 29.78 -9.78
C PRO A 388 -14.16 29.00 -10.97
N GLU A 389 -13.70 29.28 -12.19
CA GLU A 389 -14.09 28.52 -13.39
C GLU A 389 -13.58 27.08 -13.33
N LEU A 390 -12.30 26.87 -12.99
CA LEU A 390 -11.68 25.55 -12.93
C LEU A 390 -12.27 24.70 -11.79
N GLU A 391 -12.48 25.31 -10.63
CA GLU A 391 -13.13 24.70 -9.47
C GLU A 391 -14.58 24.29 -9.81
N SER A 392 -15.32 25.15 -10.53
CA SER A 392 -16.67 24.84 -11.01
C SER A 392 -16.67 23.66 -12.00
N MET A 393 -15.73 23.63 -12.95
CA MET A 393 -15.59 22.54 -13.92
C MET A 393 -15.24 21.21 -13.22
N LEU A 394 -14.27 21.21 -12.30
CA LEU A 394 -13.89 20.02 -11.54
C LEU A 394 -15.02 19.53 -10.63
N SER A 395 -15.78 20.46 -10.01
CA SER A 395 -16.94 20.13 -9.20
C SER A 395 -18.03 19.43 -10.04
N ARG A 396 -18.31 19.92 -11.25
CA ARG A 396 -19.26 19.29 -12.19
C ARG A 396 -18.79 17.91 -12.67
N LEU A 397 -17.51 17.78 -13.03
CA LEU A 397 -16.90 16.49 -13.37
C LEU A 397 -17.05 15.50 -12.20
N ASN A 398 -16.87 15.96 -10.97
CA ASN A 398 -17.02 15.12 -9.77
C ASN A 398 -18.48 14.74 -9.48
N GLN A 399 -19.43 15.64 -9.67
CA GLN A 399 -20.86 15.35 -9.48
C GLN A 399 -21.32 14.22 -10.40
N ASN A 400 -20.92 14.23 -11.67
CA ASN A 400 -21.20 13.14 -12.60
C ASN A 400 -20.49 11.84 -12.19
N ARG A 401 -19.24 11.91 -11.74
CA ARG A 401 -18.48 10.72 -11.31
C ARG A 401 -18.97 10.12 -9.99
N LYS A 402 -19.55 10.92 -9.08
CA LYS A 402 -20.16 10.42 -7.83
C LYS A 402 -21.46 9.67 -8.07
N LEU A 403 -22.19 9.98 -9.14
CA LEU A 403 -23.32 9.17 -9.61
C LEU A 403 -22.85 7.75 -10.02
N ASP A 404 -21.64 7.62 -10.57
CA ASP A 404 -21.05 6.31 -10.93
C ASP A 404 -20.37 5.60 -9.74
N ASN A 405 -19.65 6.33 -8.88
CA ASN A 405 -18.86 5.79 -7.75
C ASN A 405 -19.70 5.36 -6.53
N ALA A 406 -20.99 5.69 -6.45
CA ALA A 406 -21.87 5.14 -5.41
C ALA A 406 -21.99 3.60 -5.51
N SER A 407 -21.47 2.98 -6.58
CA SER A 407 -21.50 1.54 -6.84
C SER A 407 -20.18 0.78 -6.60
N SER A 408 -19.03 1.44 -6.38
CA SER A 408 -17.70 0.78 -6.55
C SER A 408 -16.66 1.01 -5.44
N ASN A 409 -16.99 1.69 -4.34
CA ASN A 409 -16.02 1.95 -3.26
C ASN A 409 -15.80 0.73 -2.33
N GLN A 410 -15.05 -0.29 -2.78
CA GLN A 410 -14.42 -1.30 -1.89
C GLN A 410 -13.45 -2.23 -2.65
N SER A 411 -12.30 -1.76 -3.15
CA SER A 411 -11.11 -2.61 -3.35
C SER A 411 -9.93 -1.82 -3.95
N THR A 412 -8.94 -1.47 -3.15
CA THR A 412 -7.58 -1.17 -3.65
C THR A 412 -6.56 -1.55 -2.60
N LYS A 413 -5.68 -2.50 -2.94
CA LYS A 413 -4.23 -2.52 -2.67
C LYS A 413 -3.66 -3.91 -2.96
N LEU A 414 -2.81 -4.04 -3.97
CA LEU A 414 -1.51 -4.74 -3.83
C LEU A 414 -0.61 -4.52 -5.06
N THR A 415 0.64 -4.21 -4.80
CA THR A 415 1.70 -3.87 -5.76
C THR A 415 2.56 -5.09 -6.08
N LEU A 416 3.00 -5.27 -7.33
CA LEU A 416 4.10 -6.19 -7.64
C LEU A 416 4.87 -5.73 -8.89
N ASN A 417 6.16 -5.44 -8.71
CA ASN A 417 7.09 -5.01 -9.76
C ASN A 417 8.49 -5.55 -9.42
N VAL A 418 9.11 -6.43 -10.22
CA VAL A 418 10.56 -6.78 -10.07
C VAL A 418 11.31 -7.09 -11.37
N THR A 419 10.71 -7.49 -12.49
CA THR A 419 11.51 -8.19 -13.53
C THR A 419 12.18 -7.36 -14.63
N HIS A 420 11.92 -6.06 -14.78
CA HIS A 420 12.53 -5.23 -15.85
C HIS A 420 13.75 -4.39 -15.42
N TYR A 421 14.13 -4.45 -14.15
CA TYR A 421 15.12 -3.58 -13.48
C TYR A 421 16.59 -3.79 -13.88
N LEU A 422 16.90 -4.73 -14.78
CA LEU A 422 18.27 -5.18 -15.01
C LEU A 422 18.93 -4.70 -16.32
N PHE A 423 18.18 -4.10 -17.25
CA PHE A 423 18.71 -3.85 -18.60
C PHE A 423 19.11 -2.38 -18.89
N ASP A 424 18.37 -1.39 -18.37
CA ASP A 424 18.59 0.02 -18.76
C ASP A 424 19.58 0.78 -17.85
N THR A 425 19.80 0.33 -16.62
CA THR A 425 20.85 0.86 -15.72
C THR A 425 22.26 0.68 -16.30
N TYR A 426 22.41 -0.25 -17.25
CA TYR A 426 23.70 -0.56 -17.87
C TYR A 426 24.16 0.50 -18.89
N PHE A 427 23.25 1.28 -19.49
CA PHE A 427 23.59 2.18 -20.62
C PHE A 427 23.87 3.63 -20.18
N ILE A 428 23.20 4.13 -19.13
CA ILE A 428 23.43 5.49 -18.60
C ILE A 428 24.68 5.55 -17.72
N CYS A 429 25.04 4.45 -17.03
CA CYS A 429 26.30 4.36 -16.30
C CYS A 429 27.52 4.50 -17.22
N LEU A 430 27.41 4.13 -18.50
CA LEU A 430 28.54 4.14 -19.43
C LEU A 430 28.95 5.56 -19.85
N SER A 431 28.03 6.53 -19.94
CA SER A 431 28.35 7.90 -20.39
C SER A 431 28.91 8.80 -19.28
N SER A 432 28.44 8.65 -18.03
CA SER A 432 29.00 9.35 -16.86
C SER A 432 30.36 8.79 -16.42
N PHE A 433 30.64 7.52 -16.73
CA PHE A 433 31.94 6.88 -16.47
C PHE A 433 33.07 7.49 -17.30
N PHE A 434 32.81 7.88 -18.56
CA PHE A 434 33.86 8.39 -19.45
C PHE A 434 34.37 9.81 -19.12
N LEU A 435 33.57 10.66 -18.44
CA LEU A 435 33.98 12.02 -18.10
C LEU A 435 34.67 12.15 -16.72
N ASN A 436 34.35 11.27 -15.77
CA ASN A 436 34.94 11.31 -14.41
C ASN A 436 36.26 10.53 -14.27
N VAL A 437 36.58 9.63 -15.21
CA VAL A 437 37.85 8.85 -15.20
C VAL A 437 39.09 9.73 -15.46
N LEU A 438 38.93 10.92 -16.03
CA LEU A 438 40.05 11.80 -16.42
C LEU A 438 40.73 12.55 -15.25
N PHE A 439 40.12 12.62 -14.07
CA PHE A 439 40.70 13.29 -12.87
C PHE A 439 40.77 12.35 -11.66
N ARG A 440 41.21 11.12 -11.89
CA ARG A 440 41.40 10.11 -10.84
C ARG A 440 42.73 10.36 -10.09
N PRO A 441 42.73 10.68 -8.79
CA PRO A 441 43.97 10.67 -8.01
C PRO A 441 44.47 9.23 -7.92
N ASN A 442 45.65 8.99 -8.45
CA ASN A 442 46.36 7.73 -8.29
C ASN A 442 47.21 7.83 -7.01
N LEU A 443 46.88 7.01 -6.02
CA LEU A 443 47.60 6.94 -4.75
C LEU A 443 48.88 6.08 -4.84
N ASN A 444 49.23 5.59 -6.03
CA ASN A 444 50.48 4.90 -6.35
C ASN A 444 50.83 3.74 -5.40
N GLY A 445 49.81 3.00 -4.95
CA GLY A 445 49.97 1.85 -4.06
C GLY A 445 50.22 2.22 -2.61
N SER A 446 50.04 3.49 -2.20
CA SER A 446 50.23 3.90 -0.81
C SER A 446 49.45 3.02 0.17
N LEU A 447 50.04 2.72 1.32
CA LEU A 447 49.39 1.92 2.35
C LEU A 447 48.44 2.81 3.16
N MET A 448 47.16 2.46 3.16
CA MET A 448 46.11 3.12 3.94
C MET A 448 45.68 2.21 5.10
N ARG A 449 45.76 2.72 6.33
CA ARG A 449 45.29 2.02 7.53
C ARG A 449 43.82 2.32 7.75
N VAL A 450 42.99 1.27 7.74
CA VAL A 450 41.53 1.37 7.76
C VAL A 450 41.01 0.79 9.06
N ALA A 451 40.41 1.63 9.89
CA ALA A 451 39.71 1.19 11.09
C ALA A 451 38.32 0.67 10.72
N ALA A 452 37.99 -0.57 11.08
CA ALA A 452 36.69 -1.16 10.77
C ALA A 452 36.08 -1.86 11.98
N THR A 453 34.75 -1.75 12.11
CA THR A 453 33.99 -2.59 13.05
C THR A 453 33.61 -3.90 12.36
N THR A 454 33.88 -5.02 13.03
CA THR A 454 33.59 -6.38 12.56
C THR A 454 32.13 -6.73 12.83
N ILE A 455 31.22 -6.06 12.10
CA ILE A 455 29.79 -6.25 12.25
C ILE A 455 29.17 -6.71 10.94
N ALA A 456 28.45 -7.84 10.97
CA ALA A 456 27.72 -8.37 9.82
C ALA A 456 26.44 -7.54 9.55
N PRO A 457 26.08 -7.27 8.28
CA PRO A 457 26.69 -7.78 7.04
C PRO A 457 27.78 -6.88 6.42
N TRP A 458 28.26 -5.86 7.13
CA TRP A 458 29.20 -4.85 6.58
C TRP A 458 30.65 -5.35 6.52
N PHE A 459 31.12 -5.95 7.60
CA PHE A 459 32.41 -6.63 7.68
C PHE A 459 32.22 -7.98 8.37
N ILE A 460 32.59 -9.03 7.66
CA ILE A 460 32.51 -10.42 8.07
C ILE A 460 33.93 -10.96 8.04
N GLY A 461 34.56 -11.13 9.20
CA GLY A 461 35.90 -11.70 9.31
C GLY A 461 35.82 -13.20 9.57
N ASN A 462 36.36 -14.04 8.67
CA ASN A 462 36.54 -15.46 8.94
C ASN A 462 37.87 -15.64 9.67
N TYR A 463 37.82 -15.75 11.00
CA TYR A 463 39.00 -15.90 11.83
C TYR A 463 39.50 -17.35 11.78
N LYS A 464 40.46 -17.60 10.91
CA LYS A 464 41.38 -18.72 11.07
C LYS A 464 42.69 -18.17 11.64
N PRO A 465 43.37 -18.89 12.54
CA PRO A 465 44.58 -18.41 13.22
C PRO A 465 45.74 -18.02 12.28
N GLU A 466 45.69 -18.44 11.01
CA GLU A 466 46.75 -18.19 10.02
C GLU A 466 46.36 -17.18 8.93
N PHE A 467 45.07 -16.89 8.72
CA PHE A 467 44.58 -15.96 7.69
C PHE A 467 43.21 -15.37 8.07
N VAL A 468 43.09 -14.04 8.01
CA VAL A 468 41.81 -13.34 8.17
C VAL A 468 41.25 -13.00 6.79
N ALA A 469 40.27 -13.77 6.34
CA ALA A 469 39.52 -13.44 5.14
C ALA A 469 38.33 -12.55 5.52
N PHE A 470 38.25 -11.36 4.93
CA PHE A 470 37.13 -10.44 5.12
C PHE A 470 36.13 -10.53 3.96
N ASP A 471 34.85 -10.40 4.26
CA ASP A 471 33.76 -10.19 3.31
C ASP A 471 32.77 -9.15 3.86
N GLY A 472 31.73 -8.80 3.12
CA GLY A 472 30.67 -7.87 3.55
C GLY A 472 30.61 -6.57 2.75
N SER A 473 29.50 -5.85 2.86
CA SER A 473 29.21 -4.72 1.97
C SER A 473 30.23 -3.58 2.07
N SER A 474 30.68 -3.27 3.30
CA SER A 474 31.71 -2.25 3.52
C SER A 474 33.10 -2.73 3.13
N TYR A 475 33.43 -4.00 3.33
CA TYR A 475 34.70 -4.55 2.83
C TYR A 475 34.78 -4.52 1.29
N GLN A 476 33.69 -4.87 0.62
CA GLN A 476 33.62 -4.83 -0.84
C GLN A 476 33.68 -3.41 -1.36
N PHE A 477 33.08 -2.46 -0.63
CA PHE A 477 33.26 -1.04 -0.91
C PHE A 477 34.70 -0.59 -0.71
N LEU A 478 35.40 -1.09 0.32
CA LEU A 478 36.83 -0.84 0.52
C LEU A 478 37.66 -1.37 -0.66
N LEU A 479 37.41 -2.59 -1.13
CA LEU A 479 38.06 -3.15 -2.31
C LEU A 479 37.80 -2.30 -3.56
N PHE A 480 36.56 -1.84 -3.74
CA PHE A 480 36.20 -0.93 -4.81
C PHE A 480 37.01 0.37 -4.72
N MET A 481 37.10 0.99 -3.55
CA MET A 481 37.89 2.21 -3.33
C MET A 481 39.39 1.97 -3.54
N ALA A 482 39.94 0.89 -3.01
CA ALA A 482 41.35 0.52 -3.16
C ALA A 482 41.71 0.35 -4.64
N ASN A 483 40.87 -0.35 -5.40
CA ASN A 483 41.01 -0.51 -6.83
C ASN A 483 40.75 0.79 -7.60
N TYR A 484 39.85 1.65 -7.13
CA TYR A 484 39.50 2.94 -7.74
C TYR A 484 40.50 4.06 -7.46
N PHE A 485 41.30 3.98 -6.41
CA PHE A 485 42.34 4.97 -6.12
C PHE A 485 43.75 4.40 -6.23
N ASN A 486 43.89 3.10 -6.47
CA ASN A 486 45.16 2.38 -6.53
C ASN A 486 45.96 2.57 -5.24
N PHE A 487 45.38 2.21 -4.09
CA PHE A 487 46.08 2.13 -2.79
C PHE A 487 46.06 0.70 -2.26
N THR A 488 47.05 0.36 -1.43
CA THR A 488 47.06 -0.86 -0.62
C THR A 488 46.49 -0.55 0.76
N TYR A 489 45.93 -1.52 1.46
CA TYR A 489 45.30 -1.24 2.75
C TYR A 489 45.68 -2.25 3.83
N GLU A 490 45.71 -1.77 5.07
CA GLU A 490 45.84 -2.57 6.28
C GLU A 490 44.58 -2.37 7.12
N LEU A 491 43.85 -3.45 7.38
CA LEU A 491 42.58 -3.38 8.10
C LEU A 491 42.81 -3.60 9.60
N GLN A 492 42.59 -2.54 10.39
CA GLN A 492 42.53 -2.62 11.84
C GLN A 492 41.11 -3.05 12.24
N HIS A 493 40.99 -4.31 12.64
CA HIS A 493 39.72 -4.95 12.99
C HIS A 493 39.53 -5.02 14.52
N ASP A 494 38.33 -5.41 14.94
CA ASP A 494 37.91 -5.57 16.34
C ASP A 494 37.98 -4.31 17.21
N LEU A 495 38.03 -3.15 16.56
CA LEU A 495 37.83 -1.87 17.22
C LEU A 495 36.35 -1.70 17.54
N LYS A 496 36.01 -1.65 18.82
CA LYS A 496 34.65 -1.31 19.26
C LYS A 496 34.31 0.13 18.88
N LEU A 497 33.04 0.36 18.55
CA LEU A 497 32.50 1.70 18.42
C LEU A 497 32.23 2.25 19.82
N GLU A 498 33.27 2.75 20.47
CA GLU A 498 33.17 3.39 21.79
C GLU A 498 33.09 4.90 21.64
N LEU A 499 31.97 5.47 22.09
CA LEU A 499 31.74 6.92 22.10
C LEU A 499 32.22 7.57 23.37
N ASN A 500 32.31 6.77 24.43
CA ASN A 500 32.75 7.23 25.72
C ASN A 500 34.26 7.43 25.71
N LYS A 501 34.69 8.45 26.43
CA LYS A 501 36.09 8.64 26.76
C LYS A 501 36.47 7.62 27.84
N ASP A 502 37.72 7.16 27.80
CA ASP A 502 38.29 6.43 28.91
C ASP A 502 38.36 7.32 30.17
N LEU A 503 38.77 6.73 31.30
CA LEU A 503 38.93 7.44 32.57
C LEU A 503 39.92 8.63 32.48
N ASN A 504 40.78 8.64 31.47
CA ASN A 504 41.77 9.70 31.22
C ASN A 504 41.25 10.78 30.26
N GLY A 505 39.99 10.69 29.81
CA GLY A 505 39.39 11.64 28.88
C GLY A 505 39.78 11.44 27.41
N ASN A 506 40.47 10.35 27.08
CA ASN A 506 40.87 10.00 25.71
C ASN A 506 39.80 9.14 25.04
N TYR A 507 39.63 9.30 23.74
CA TYR A 507 38.77 8.40 22.96
C TYR A 507 39.48 7.06 22.72
N THR A 508 38.73 5.97 22.87
CA THR A 508 39.16 4.59 22.59
C THR A 508 38.47 4.07 21.30
N GLY A 509 38.74 2.82 20.93
CA GLY A 509 38.11 2.18 19.77
C GLY A 509 38.40 2.87 18.43
N LEU A 510 37.40 2.90 17.55
CA LEU A 510 37.50 3.50 16.20
C LEU A 510 37.90 4.97 16.23
N ILE A 511 37.25 5.78 17.08
CA ILE A 511 37.53 7.22 17.17
C ILE A 511 38.93 7.46 17.73
N GLY A 512 39.32 6.70 18.76
CA GLY A 512 40.67 6.74 19.32
C GLY A 512 41.75 6.47 18.28
N SER A 513 41.58 5.43 17.46
CA SER A 513 42.51 5.07 16.38
C SER A 513 42.67 6.19 15.35
N LEU A 514 41.56 6.83 14.93
CA LEU A 514 41.59 7.98 14.02
C LEU A 514 42.30 9.21 14.62
N LEU A 515 42.10 9.48 15.91
CA LEU A 515 42.68 10.65 16.56
C LEU A 515 44.17 10.47 16.88
N LYS A 516 44.59 9.25 17.25
CA LYS A 516 46.01 8.90 17.45
C LYS A 516 46.78 8.84 16.14
N GLY A 517 46.10 8.48 15.04
CA GLY A 517 46.72 8.36 13.72
C GLY A 517 47.21 6.96 13.44
N ASP A 518 46.62 6.02 14.17
CA ASP A 518 46.79 4.60 13.95
C ASP A 518 46.02 4.18 12.69
N SER A 519 44.93 4.88 12.36
CA SER A 519 44.18 4.74 11.10
C SER A 519 43.99 6.05 10.36
N ASP A 520 43.96 5.96 9.03
CA ASP A 520 43.75 7.09 8.11
C ASP A 520 42.27 7.42 7.94
N PHE A 521 41.41 6.40 7.89
CA PHE A 521 39.96 6.53 7.90
C PHE A 521 39.27 5.32 8.55
N ALA A 522 38.03 5.52 8.99
CA ALA A 522 37.20 4.48 9.57
C ALA A 522 36.00 4.19 8.67
N LEU A 523 35.68 2.91 8.52
CA LEU A 523 34.64 2.40 7.64
C LEU A 523 33.72 1.45 8.42
N GLY A 524 32.40 1.64 8.28
CA GLY A 524 31.37 0.88 8.97
C GLY A 524 30.02 1.60 8.94
N ILE A 525 29.07 1.19 9.77
CA ILE A 525 27.83 1.96 10.00
C ILE A 525 28.14 3.08 10.99
N LEU A 526 28.75 4.14 10.49
CA LEU A 526 29.09 5.28 11.33
C LEU A 526 28.07 6.39 11.04
N PRO A 527 27.11 6.64 11.96
CA PRO A 527 26.19 7.76 11.87
C PRO A 527 26.89 9.06 11.45
N LEU A 528 26.36 9.74 10.43
CA LEU A 528 26.91 11.03 9.98
C LEU A 528 26.79 12.14 11.02
N ASN A 529 26.04 11.91 12.10
CA ASN A 529 25.91 12.83 13.22
C ASN A 529 27.13 12.81 14.15
N TYR A 530 28.08 11.88 14.00
CA TYR A 530 29.26 11.81 14.86
C TYR A 530 30.13 13.08 14.93
N PRO A 531 30.38 13.80 13.82
CA PRO A 531 31.11 15.08 13.86
C PRO A 531 30.42 16.16 14.71
N LEU A 532 29.10 16.07 14.96
CA LEU A 532 28.39 16.96 15.88
C LEU A 532 28.80 16.68 17.34
N ILE A 533 29.08 15.42 17.66
CA ILE A 533 29.48 14.97 18.99
C ILE A 533 30.99 15.15 19.20
N ASN A 534 31.80 14.94 18.15
CA ASN A 534 33.24 15.11 18.20
C ASN A 534 33.77 15.91 16.98
N PRO A 535 34.12 17.20 17.16
CA PRO A 535 34.56 18.07 16.06
C PRO A 535 35.95 17.73 15.51
N LEU A 536 36.68 16.78 16.11
CA LEU A 536 38.00 16.34 15.66
C LEU A 536 37.92 15.30 14.52
N VAL A 537 36.72 14.78 14.23
CA VAL A 537 36.45 13.90 13.10
C VAL A 537 35.52 14.59 12.09
N LYS A 538 35.60 14.18 10.83
CA LYS A 538 34.70 14.58 9.74
C LYS A 538 34.07 13.34 9.14
N ALA A 539 32.79 13.41 8.81
CA ALA A 539 32.12 12.33 8.10
C ALA A 539 32.22 12.52 6.59
N SER A 540 32.19 11.40 5.86
CA SER A 540 32.03 11.38 4.41
C SER A 540 30.64 11.83 3.99
N GLU A 541 30.38 11.81 2.70
CA GLU A 541 29.01 11.75 2.21
C GLU A 541 28.30 10.47 2.64
N MET A 542 26.99 10.55 2.74
CA MET A 542 26.10 9.45 3.09
C MET A 542 26.34 8.26 2.17
N ILE A 543 26.70 7.10 2.71
CA ILE A 543 26.74 5.87 1.92
C ILE A 543 25.30 5.43 1.66
N ASP A 544 24.52 5.34 2.73
CA ASP A 544 23.13 4.86 2.73
C ASP A 544 22.43 5.27 4.05
N ILE A 545 21.16 4.94 4.20
CA ILE A 545 20.30 5.32 5.33
C ILE A 545 19.84 4.06 6.04
N THR A 546 20.24 3.89 7.30
CA THR A 546 19.64 2.86 8.17
C THR A 546 18.37 3.43 8.80
N ARG A 547 17.31 2.63 8.81
CA ARG A 547 16.03 2.96 9.46
C ARG A 547 15.87 2.11 10.70
N LEU A 548 15.25 2.64 11.75
CA LEU A 548 14.83 1.79 12.85
C LEU A 548 13.56 1.03 12.46
N LYS A 549 13.62 -0.30 12.52
CA LYS A 549 12.49 -1.22 12.38
C LYS A 549 12.23 -1.92 13.71
N TYR A 550 11.09 -2.58 13.80
CA TYR A 550 10.87 -3.57 14.84
C TYR A 550 10.38 -4.89 14.26
N ILE A 551 10.76 -5.97 14.92
CA ILE A 551 10.31 -7.31 14.59
C ILE A 551 9.54 -7.86 15.78
N THR A 552 8.39 -8.46 15.49
CA THR A 552 7.66 -9.32 16.42
C THR A 552 7.59 -10.74 15.87
N LEU A 553 7.31 -11.71 16.74
CA LEU A 553 6.85 -13.01 16.28
C LEU A 553 5.50 -12.86 15.57
N LEU A 554 5.24 -13.72 14.60
CA LEU A 554 3.94 -13.77 13.94
C LEU A 554 2.84 -13.91 15.01
N PRO A 555 1.85 -13.01 15.01
CA PRO A 555 0.74 -13.10 15.96
C PRO A 555 0.00 -14.42 15.73
N LYS A 556 -0.70 -14.90 16.77
CA LYS A 556 -1.58 -16.06 16.56
C LYS A 556 -2.66 -15.66 15.53
N PRO A 557 -3.04 -16.55 14.60
CA PRO A 557 -4.16 -16.29 13.72
C PRO A 557 -5.39 -15.92 14.55
N GLU A 558 -6.13 -14.90 14.13
CA GLU A 558 -7.39 -14.55 14.81
C GLU A 558 -8.36 -15.74 14.80
N ASP A 559 -9.20 -15.80 15.82
CA ASP A 559 -10.22 -16.83 15.90
C ASP A 559 -11.19 -16.73 14.71
N VAL A 560 -11.16 -17.76 13.86
CA VAL A 560 -11.86 -17.82 12.57
C VAL A 560 -13.39 -17.81 12.71
N TYR A 561 -13.94 -18.00 13.91
CA TYR A 561 -15.39 -17.92 14.11
C TYR A 561 -15.94 -16.52 13.81
N ARG A 562 -15.16 -15.46 14.10
CA ARG A 562 -15.53 -14.09 13.74
C ARG A 562 -15.67 -13.96 12.22
N THR A 563 -14.85 -14.68 11.47
CA THR A 563 -14.84 -14.70 10.00
C THR A 563 -16.15 -15.19 9.37
N LEU A 564 -17.01 -15.91 10.11
CA LEU A 564 -18.33 -16.33 9.62
C LEU A 564 -19.39 -15.23 9.72
N PHE A 565 -19.22 -14.26 10.62
CA PHE A 565 -20.14 -13.14 10.82
C PHE A 565 -19.62 -11.82 10.26
N THR A 566 -18.30 -11.69 10.04
CA THR A 566 -17.65 -10.57 9.35
C THR A 566 -18.09 -10.30 7.91
N PRO A 567 -18.62 -11.25 7.11
CA PRO A 567 -18.98 -10.96 5.72
C PRO A 567 -20.02 -9.85 5.58
N PHE A 568 -20.80 -9.65 6.62
CA PHE A 568 -21.77 -8.58 6.72
C PHE A 568 -21.54 -7.79 7.99
N ASP A 569 -21.49 -6.47 7.86
CA ASP A 569 -21.51 -5.59 9.01
C ASP A 569 -22.76 -5.82 9.86
N LEU A 570 -22.67 -5.50 11.15
CA LEU A 570 -23.80 -5.60 12.09
C LEU A 570 -25.05 -4.90 11.54
N GLN A 571 -24.90 -3.80 10.80
CA GLN A 571 -26.00 -3.07 10.17
C GLN A 571 -26.76 -3.93 9.16
N VAL A 572 -26.07 -4.71 8.33
CA VAL A 572 -26.69 -5.58 7.32
C VAL A 572 -27.49 -6.70 8.01
N TRP A 573 -26.95 -7.27 9.10
CA TRP A 573 -27.69 -8.25 9.91
C TRP A 573 -28.95 -7.68 10.55
N ILE A 574 -28.90 -6.45 11.03
CA ILE A 574 -30.06 -5.73 11.57
C ILE A 574 -31.10 -5.51 10.47
N TYR A 575 -30.70 -5.03 9.30
CA TYR A 575 -31.62 -4.82 8.17
C TYR A 575 -32.25 -6.12 7.70
N PHE A 576 -31.46 -7.20 7.57
CA PHE A 576 -31.97 -8.51 7.22
C PHE A 576 -33.04 -8.98 8.22
N THR A 577 -32.75 -8.88 9.52
CA THR A 577 -33.69 -9.27 10.58
C THR A 577 -34.99 -8.45 10.51
N LEU A 578 -34.88 -7.15 10.28
CA LEU A 578 -36.03 -6.26 10.14
C LEU A 578 -36.87 -6.62 8.90
N THR A 579 -36.22 -6.88 7.76
CA THR A 579 -36.90 -7.33 6.53
C THR A 579 -37.61 -8.65 6.75
N MET A 580 -37.01 -9.60 7.47
CA MET A 580 -37.65 -10.87 7.83
C MET A 580 -38.93 -10.64 8.66
N ILE A 581 -38.88 -9.76 9.65
CA ILE A 581 -40.05 -9.42 10.49
C ILE A 581 -41.16 -8.79 9.64
N ILE A 582 -40.81 -7.86 8.74
CA ILE A 582 -41.77 -7.21 7.83
C ILE A 582 -42.43 -8.24 6.90
N LEU A 583 -41.65 -9.15 6.31
CA LEU A 583 -42.17 -10.20 5.43
C LEU A 583 -43.08 -11.17 6.20
N LEU A 584 -42.71 -11.57 7.42
CA LEU A 584 -43.57 -12.40 8.27
C LEU A 584 -44.90 -11.70 8.61
N ALA A 585 -44.86 -10.41 8.95
CA ALA A 585 -46.05 -9.62 9.22
C ALA A 585 -46.95 -9.50 7.98
N ALA A 586 -46.36 -9.23 6.81
CA ALA A 586 -47.08 -9.20 5.54
C ALA A 586 -47.74 -10.56 5.24
N GLY A 587 -47.03 -11.67 5.46
CA GLY A 587 -47.55 -13.02 5.30
C GLY A 587 -48.76 -13.30 6.16
N SER A 588 -48.70 -12.91 7.44
CA SER A 588 -49.82 -13.06 8.37
C SER A 588 -51.04 -12.24 7.94
N ILE A 589 -50.84 -11.04 7.39
CA ILE A 589 -51.92 -10.22 6.83
C ILE A 589 -52.54 -10.92 5.62
N PHE A 590 -51.72 -11.41 4.69
CA PHE A 590 -52.21 -12.12 3.50
C PHE A 590 -52.95 -13.40 3.84
N GLU A 591 -52.50 -14.16 4.84
CA GLU A 591 -53.17 -15.37 5.30
C GLU A 591 -54.57 -15.10 5.88
N LYS A 592 -54.74 -13.96 6.58
CA LYS A 592 -56.06 -13.51 7.06
C LYS A 592 -57.00 -13.12 5.92
N ILE A 593 -56.47 -12.58 4.83
CA ILE A 593 -57.27 -12.13 3.68
C ILE A 593 -57.60 -13.31 2.75
N ILE A 594 -56.65 -14.24 2.57
CA ILE A 594 -56.77 -15.38 1.67
C ILE A 594 -56.47 -16.66 2.48
N PRO A 595 -57.49 -17.27 3.12
CA PRO A 595 -57.30 -18.48 3.89
C PRO A 595 -56.94 -19.64 2.95
N SER A 596 -55.64 -19.93 2.84
CA SER A 596 -55.10 -20.92 1.91
C SER A 596 -54.84 -22.30 2.53
N GLY A 597 -55.02 -22.44 3.86
CA GLY A 597 -54.75 -23.69 4.59
C GLY A 597 -53.26 -24.10 4.64
N SER A 598 -52.38 -23.36 3.95
CA SER A 598 -50.93 -23.52 3.98
C SER A 598 -50.30 -22.39 4.78
N ASP A 599 -49.33 -22.72 5.64
CA ASP A 599 -48.53 -21.77 6.42
C ASP A 599 -47.72 -20.83 5.49
N ILE A 600 -48.35 -19.75 5.04
CA ILE A 600 -47.78 -18.77 4.10
C ILE A 600 -46.46 -18.18 4.67
N TYR A 601 -46.41 -17.94 5.98
CA TYR A 601 -45.22 -17.44 6.65
C TYR A 601 -44.05 -18.43 6.56
N TRP A 602 -44.30 -19.73 6.75
CA TRP A 602 -43.28 -20.77 6.63
C TRP A 602 -42.79 -20.90 5.20
N LEU A 603 -43.70 -20.76 4.24
CA LEU A 603 -43.33 -20.76 2.84
C LEU A 603 -42.42 -19.58 2.50
N MET A 604 -42.74 -18.36 2.95
CA MET A 604 -41.88 -17.20 2.70
C MET A 604 -40.52 -17.29 3.42
N PHE A 605 -40.51 -17.83 4.63
CA PHE A 605 -39.26 -18.10 5.34
C PHE A 605 -38.40 -19.13 4.61
N SER A 606 -38.99 -20.24 4.19
CA SER A 606 -38.29 -21.30 3.45
C SER A 606 -37.91 -20.86 2.04
N SER A 607 -38.65 -19.93 1.42
CA SER A 607 -38.33 -19.34 0.13
C SER A 607 -37.05 -18.50 0.22
N LEU A 608 -36.89 -17.71 1.30
CA LEU A 608 -35.69 -16.91 1.55
C LEU A 608 -34.45 -17.78 1.79
N LEU A 609 -34.62 -18.93 2.43
CA LEU A 609 -33.55 -19.91 2.65
C LEU A 609 -33.33 -20.88 1.47
N GLN A 610 -34.02 -20.71 0.35
CA GLN A 610 -34.00 -21.61 -0.82
C GLN A 610 -34.38 -23.07 -0.49
N ARG A 611 -35.17 -23.30 0.55
CA ARG A 611 -35.63 -24.64 1.02
C ARG A 611 -37.14 -24.86 0.89
N GLY A 612 -37.85 -23.99 0.17
CA GLY A 612 -39.30 -24.05 0.02
C GLY A 612 -39.78 -25.30 -0.75
N LYS A 613 -40.88 -25.92 -0.28
CA LYS A 613 -41.65 -26.87 -1.08
C LYS A 613 -42.55 -26.08 -2.04
N TYR A 614 -42.66 -26.51 -3.29
CA TYR A 614 -43.51 -25.86 -4.28
C TYR A 614 -45.00 -26.03 -3.93
N SER A 615 -45.61 -24.99 -3.40
CA SER A 615 -47.06 -24.80 -3.36
C SER A 615 -47.43 -23.66 -4.31
N ILE A 616 -48.19 -23.96 -5.36
CA ILE A 616 -48.66 -22.96 -6.32
C ILE A 616 -49.89 -22.30 -5.70
N PHE A 617 -49.86 -20.98 -5.47
CA PHE A 617 -51.04 -20.25 -5.02
C PHE A 617 -51.89 -19.86 -6.22
N GLN A 618 -53.20 -19.80 -6.00
CA GLN A 618 -54.15 -19.26 -6.98
C GLN A 618 -54.00 -17.74 -7.18
N SER A 619 -53.41 -17.02 -6.21
CA SER A 619 -53.21 -15.57 -6.28
C SER A 619 -51.88 -15.21 -6.95
N ASN A 620 -51.96 -14.44 -8.05
CA ASN A 620 -50.79 -13.90 -8.75
C ASN A 620 -49.94 -12.99 -7.86
N ALA A 621 -50.56 -12.22 -6.97
CA ALA A 621 -49.84 -11.32 -6.05
C ALA A 621 -48.99 -12.11 -5.05
N MET A 622 -49.50 -13.24 -4.55
CA MET A 622 -48.75 -14.13 -3.66
C MET A 622 -47.59 -14.81 -4.39
N ASN A 623 -47.83 -15.28 -5.62
CA ASN A 623 -46.77 -15.88 -6.43
C ASN A 623 -45.65 -14.86 -6.73
N LEU A 624 -45.99 -13.59 -7.01
CA LEU A 624 -45.01 -12.52 -7.20
C LEU A 624 -44.22 -12.24 -5.91
N LEU A 625 -44.90 -12.16 -4.75
CA LEU A 625 -44.24 -11.93 -3.46
C LEU A 625 -43.25 -13.06 -3.14
N ILE A 626 -43.64 -14.32 -3.36
CA ILE A 626 -42.76 -15.48 -3.16
C ILE A 626 -41.56 -15.45 -4.12
N GLN A 627 -41.79 -15.07 -5.39
CA GLN A 627 -40.71 -14.90 -6.35
C GLN A 627 -39.73 -13.79 -5.92
N LEU A 628 -40.23 -12.66 -5.42
CA LEU A 628 -39.39 -11.59 -4.88
C LEU A 628 -38.59 -12.07 -3.65
N CYS A 629 -39.21 -12.84 -2.76
CA CYS A 629 -38.52 -13.48 -1.64
C CYS A 629 -37.43 -14.46 -2.12
N TRP A 630 -37.66 -15.20 -3.22
CA TRP A 630 -36.63 -16.03 -3.84
C TRP A 630 -35.47 -15.23 -4.41
N TRP A 631 -35.75 -14.17 -5.17
CA TRP A 631 -34.71 -13.31 -5.72
C TRP A 631 -33.87 -12.66 -4.62
N PHE A 632 -34.52 -12.16 -3.58
CA PHE A 632 -33.83 -11.58 -2.44
C PHE A 632 -32.98 -12.60 -1.69
N GLY A 633 -33.54 -13.78 -1.37
CA GLY A 633 -32.80 -14.87 -0.74
C GLY A 633 -31.61 -15.35 -1.58
N PHE A 634 -31.77 -15.40 -2.91
CA PHE A 634 -30.70 -15.71 -3.85
C PHE A 634 -29.56 -14.71 -3.80
N ILE A 635 -29.86 -13.42 -3.94
CA ILE A 635 -28.85 -12.35 -3.88
C ILE A 635 -28.12 -12.39 -2.55
N LEU A 636 -28.84 -12.53 -1.43
CA LEU A 636 -28.25 -12.52 -0.11
C LEU A 636 -27.31 -13.71 0.12
N ILE A 637 -27.72 -14.92 -0.25
CA ILE A 637 -26.89 -16.13 -0.12
C ILE A 637 -25.68 -16.06 -1.06
N ALA A 638 -25.85 -15.55 -2.29
CA ALA A 638 -24.75 -15.41 -3.24
C ALA A 638 -23.71 -14.39 -2.75
N SER A 639 -24.15 -13.22 -2.27
CA SER A 639 -23.27 -12.19 -1.72
C SER A 639 -22.58 -12.63 -0.42
N TYR A 640 -23.31 -13.30 0.47
CA TYR A 640 -22.71 -13.86 1.69
C TYR A 640 -21.65 -14.91 1.34
N GLY A 641 -21.97 -15.81 0.39
CA GLY A 641 -21.06 -16.84 -0.09
C GLY A 641 -19.79 -16.25 -0.73
N SER A 642 -19.92 -15.23 -1.59
CA SER A 642 -18.78 -14.61 -2.25
C SER A 642 -17.87 -13.88 -1.26
N ILE A 643 -18.43 -13.13 -0.31
CA ILE A 643 -17.65 -12.39 0.69
C ILE A 643 -16.98 -13.36 1.67
N ILE A 644 -17.65 -14.45 2.08
CA ILE A 644 -17.00 -15.50 2.88
C ILE A 644 -15.84 -16.11 2.11
N ILE A 645 -16.07 -16.51 0.86
CA ILE A 645 -15.00 -17.12 0.06
C ILE A 645 -13.83 -16.14 -0.05
N SER A 646 -14.11 -14.87 -0.36
CA SER A 646 -13.09 -13.80 -0.38
C SER A 646 -12.35 -13.67 0.94
N SER A 647 -13.08 -13.66 2.06
CA SER A 647 -12.50 -13.52 3.42
C SER A 647 -11.73 -14.76 3.87
N LEU A 648 -12.06 -15.94 3.32
CA LEU A 648 -11.33 -17.18 3.53
C LEU A 648 -10.15 -17.34 2.58
N THR A 649 -10.13 -16.60 1.46
CA THR A 649 -9.02 -16.59 0.49
C THR A 649 -8.03 -15.47 0.72
N ASP A 650 -8.46 -14.32 1.26
CA ASP A 650 -7.56 -13.28 1.71
C ASP A 650 -6.65 -13.88 2.79
N ASP A 651 -5.34 -13.75 2.58
CA ASP A 651 -4.31 -14.32 3.46
C ASP A 651 -4.69 -14.05 4.91
N ILE A 652 -4.70 -15.13 5.70
CA ILE A 652 -5.04 -15.21 7.13
C ILE A 652 -4.82 -13.84 7.76
N ARG A 653 -5.91 -13.18 8.20
CA ARG A 653 -5.82 -11.97 9.01
C ARG A 653 -5.08 -12.34 10.30
N LEU A 654 -3.77 -12.20 10.24
CA LEU A 654 -2.89 -12.21 11.37
C LEU A 654 -3.33 -11.03 12.21
N ALA A 655 -3.71 -11.28 13.47
CA ALA A 655 -4.13 -10.23 14.38
C ALA A 655 -3.06 -9.14 14.34
N GLU A 656 -3.38 -7.94 13.86
CA GLU A 656 -2.40 -6.86 13.91
C GLU A 656 -1.92 -6.77 15.37
N PRO A 657 -0.60 -6.82 15.63
CA PRO A 657 -0.11 -6.71 17.00
C PRO A 657 -0.75 -5.45 17.58
N ILE A 658 -1.44 -5.60 18.72
CA ILE A 658 -2.17 -4.52 19.39
C ILE A 658 -1.12 -3.49 19.85
N MET A 659 -0.69 -2.63 18.94
CA MET A 659 -0.08 -1.36 19.25
C MET A 659 -1.23 -0.52 19.78
N GLY A 660 -1.37 -0.48 21.11
CA GLY A 660 -2.45 0.25 21.78
C GLY A 660 -2.59 1.64 21.15
N ASP A 661 -3.82 1.99 20.78
CA ASP A 661 -4.22 3.21 20.06
C ASP A 661 -3.04 4.00 19.48
N SER A 662 -2.74 3.75 18.20
CA SER A 662 -1.72 4.47 17.42
C SER A 662 -1.79 6.01 17.56
N GLY A 663 -2.93 6.55 18.02
CA GLY A 663 -3.09 7.95 18.45
C GLY A 663 -2.19 8.36 19.62
N THR A 664 -1.98 7.52 20.64
CA THR A 664 -1.10 7.86 21.77
C THR A 664 0.38 7.83 21.41
N PHE A 665 0.84 6.85 20.62
CA PHE A 665 2.23 6.80 20.17
C PHE A 665 2.54 7.93 19.16
N ASN A 666 1.67 8.18 18.16
CA ASN A 666 1.87 9.27 17.20
C ASN A 666 1.84 10.67 17.86
N TYR A 667 1.05 10.86 18.92
CA TYR A 667 0.99 12.13 19.65
C TYR A 667 2.32 12.52 20.33
N TYR A 668 3.09 11.56 20.86
CA TYR A 668 4.40 11.85 21.48
C TYR A 668 5.51 12.13 20.46
N PHE A 669 5.37 11.69 19.21
CA PHE A 669 6.41 11.78 18.20
C PHE A 669 6.35 13.07 17.34
N GLU A 670 5.20 13.75 17.25
CA GLU A 670 5.06 14.98 16.45
C GLU A 670 5.68 16.23 17.12
N ASN A 671 6.06 16.19 18.40
CA ASN A 671 6.61 17.33 19.13
C ASN A 671 8.13 17.20 19.36
N ARG A 672 8.95 18.18 18.95
CA ARG A 672 10.42 18.08 19.09
C ARG A 672 10.93 18.15 20.53
N GLN A 673 10.17 18.77 21.42
CA GLN A 673 10.51 18.84 22.85
C GLN A 673 10.40 17.49 23.55
N THR A 674 9.71 16.52 22.95
CA THR A 674 9.45 15.20 23.53
C THR A 674 10.33 14.10 22.94
N GLN A 675 11.29 14.35 22.04
CA GLN A 675 12.25 13.30 21.64
C GLN A 675 13.08 12.79 22.83
N SER A 676 13.46 13.67 23.78
CA SER A 676 14.09 13.21 25.02
C SER A 676 13.10 12.46 25.92
N GLU A 677 11.84 12.88 25.99
CA GLU A 677 10.78 12.18 26.74
C GLU A 677 10.41 10.84 26.11
N VAL A 678 10.52 10.68 24.80
CA VAL A 678 10.33 9.42 24.08
C VAL A 678 11.51 8.50 24.37
N PHE A 679 12.75 8.98 24.35
CA PHE A 679 13.89 8.19 24.82
C PHE A 679 13.75 7.82 26.30
N GLU A 680 13.15 8.69 27.12
CA GLU A 680 12.88 8.43 28.54
C GLU A 680 11.78 7.37 28.72
N ILE A 681 10.62 7.52 28.09
CA ILE A 681 9.51 6.54 28.08
C ILE A 681 9.98 5.21 27.50
N LEU A 682 10.71 5.23 26.38
CA LEU A 682 11.30 4.04 25.79
C LEU A 682 12.35 3.44 26.72
N SER A 683 13.18 4.23 27.42
CA SER A 683 14.12 3.68 28.40
C SER A 683 13.44 3.04 29.62
N ILE A 684 12.22 3.48 29.95
CA ILE A 684 11.39 2.90 31.02
C ILE A 684 10.76 1.57 30.58
N HIS A 685 10.40 1.41 29.29
CA HIS A 685 9.68 0.24 28.77
C HIS A 685 10.54 -0.73 27.93
N MET A 686 11.74 -0.33 27.52
CA MET A 686 12.68 -1.17 26.79
C MET A 686 13.57 -1.95 27.75
N VAL A 687 13.54 -3.27 27.62
CA VAL A 687 14.57 -4.13 28.19
C VAL A 687 15.79 -4.06 27.27
N LEU A 688 16.80 -3.28 27.67
CA LEU A 688 18.08 -3.25 26.97
C LEU A 688 18.77 -4.60 27.17
N THR A 689 18.94 -5.34 26.08
CA THR A 689 19.70 -6.59 26.08
C THR A 689 21.12 -6.32 25.57
N PRO A 690 22.12 -7.06 26.07
CA PRO A 690 23.50 -6.89 25.64
C PRO A 690 23.74 -7.35 24.18
N SER A 691 22.80 -8.10 23.59
CA SER A 691 22.90 -8.57 22.20
C SER A 691 21.53 -8.89 21.60
N TYR A 692 21.42 -8.80 20.27
CA TYR A 692 20.24 -9.26 19.53
C TYR A 692 19.93 -10.74 19.79
N LEU A 693 20.96 -11.58 20.00
CA LEU A 693 20.79 -13.00 20.32
C LEU A 693 19.96 -13.18 21.59
N GLU A 694 20.26 -12.39 22.63
CA GLU A 694 19.52 -12.41 23.89
C GLU A 694 18.10 -11.86 23.73
N ALA A 695 17.91 -10.82 22.92
CA ALA A 695 16.57 -10.31 22.60
C ALA A 695 15.69 -11.37 21.93
N PHE A 696 16.23 -12.09 20.93
CA PHE A 696 15.51 -13.18 20.26
C PHE A 696 15.27 -14.37 21.20
N ARG A 697 16.26 -14.72 22.05
CA ARG A 697 16.10 -15.76 23.07
C ARG A 697 14.93 -15.46 23.99
N LEU A 698 14.88 -14.25 24.56
CA LEU A 698 13.77 -13.80 25.41
C LEU A 698 12.43 -13.86 24.66
N MET A 699 12.39 -13.37 23.42
CA MET A 699 11.19 -13.40 22.58
C MET A 699 10.65 -14.83 22.36
N PHE A 700 11.54 -15.80 22.08
CA PHE A 700 11.17 -17.21 21.93
C PHE A 700 10.77 -17.87 23.25
N GLU A 701 11.54 -17.66 24.32
CA GLU A 701 11.25 -18.22 25.65
C GLU A 701 9.88 -17.74 26.16
N THR A 702 9.54 -16.45 25.98
CA THR A 702 8.22 -15.93 26.33
C THR A 702 7.11 -16.61 25.54
N ARG A 703 7.29 -16.85 24.23
CA ARG A 703 6.27 -17.50 23.40
C ARG A 703 6.00 -18.94 23.81
N LEU A 704 7.05 -19.68 24.15
CA LEU A 704 6.96 -21.08 24.57
C LEU A 704 6.41 -21.22 25.99
N ASN A 705 6.60 -20.22 26.85
CA ASN A 705 6.06 -20.21 28.20
C ASN A 705 4.55 -19.87 28.20
N LYS A 706 3.73 -20.85 27.80
CA LYS A 706 2.25 -20.78 27.65
C LYS A 706 1.48 -20.38 28.92
N LYS A 707 2.16 -20.24 30.07
CA LYS A 707 1.54 -19.96 31.38
C LYS A 707 1.28 -18.49 31.69
N ALA A 708 1.74 -17.54 30.86
CA ALA A 708 1.60 -16.13 31.17
C ALA A 708 0.85 -15.36 30.06
N GLN A 709 -0.14 -14.55 30.45
CA GLN A 709 -0.68 -13.45 29.63
C GLN A 709 0.38 -12.35 29.48
N GLN A 710 1.56 -12.70 28.97
CA GLN A 710 2.71 -11.79 28.90
C GLN A 710 2.67 -10.91 27.65
N PRO A 711 3.26 -9.70 27.73
CA PRO A 711 3.30 -8.77 26.61
C PRO A 711 4.05 -9.36 25.40
N VAL A 712 3.62 -8.97 24.21
CA VAL A 712 4.32 -9.31 22.97
C VAL A 712 5.65 -8.54 22.97
N TYR A 713 6.76 -9.27 23.03
CA TYR A 713 8.08 -8.66 22.91
C TYR A 713 8.33 -8.29 21.45
N ALA A 714 8.71 -7.04 21.22
CA ALA A 714 9.23 -6.54 19.95
C ALA A 714 10.74 -6.29 20.12
N THR A 715 11.53 -6.69 19.12
CA THR A 715 12.95 -6.28 19.04
C THR A 715 13.04 -5.11 18.09
N ILE A 716 13.53 -3.98 18.61
CA ILE A 716 13.79 -2.76 17.83
C ILE A 716 15.27 -2.75 17.45
N GLY A 717 15.58 -2.37 16.22
CA GLY A 717 16.94 -2.36 15.71
C GLY A 717 17.02 -1.69 14.34
N ALA A 718 18.23 -1.51 13.84
CA ALA A 718 18.40 -1.03 12.47
C ALA A 718 17.90 -2.09 11.47
N ASP A 719 17.17 -1.61 10.47
CA ASP A 719 16.50 -2.39 9.43
C ASP A 719 17.39 -3.44 8.79
N VAL A 720 18.60 -3.07 8.41
CA VAL A 720 19.57 -3.99 7.79
C VAL A 720 19.91 -5.17 8.70
N TYR A 721 20.00 -4.96 10.02
CA TYR A 721 20.23 -6.05 10.98
C TYR A 721 19.00 -6.92 11.12
N LEU A 722 17.86 -6.29 11.35
CA LEU A 722 16.60 -6.97 11.58
C LEU A 722 16.21 -7.83 10.37
N ASP A 723 16.37 -7.32 9.16
CA ASP A 723 16.14 -8.06 7.91
C ASP A 723 17.12 -9.24 7.73
N LEU A 724 18.37 -9.09 8.18
CA LEU A 724 19.35 -10.19 8.17
C LEU A 724 18.99 -11.28 9.18
N TRP A 725 18.51 -10.87 10.37
CA TRP A 725 18.05 -11.78 11.41
C TRP A 725 16.79 -12.54 11.00
N THR A 726 15.76 -11.87 10.47
CA THR A 726 14.53 -12.55 9.99
C THR A 726 14.83 -13.59 8.93
N ARG A 727 15.66 -13.25 7.93
CA ARG A 727 16.07 -14.16 6.86
C ARG A 727 16.72 -15.44 7.39
N THR A 728 17.45 -15.33 8.49
CA THR A 728 18.27 -16.42 9.01
C THR A 728 17.50 -17.28 9.99
N LEU A 729 16.71 -16.63 10.83
CA LEU A 729 15.83 -17.29 11.76
C LEU A 729 14.59 -17.89 11.08
N ASN A 730 14.33 -17.58 9.80
CA ASN A 730 13.19 -17.96 8.95
C ASN A 730 12.13 -16.85 8.91
N GLU A 731 11.96 -16.23 7.73
CA GLU A 731 11.02 -15.11 7.52
C GLU A 731 9.57 -15.49 7.89
N GLN A 732 9.23 -16.79 7.87
CA GLN A 732 7.88 -17.27 8.22
C GLN A 732 7.55 -17.16 9.71
N LEU A 733 8.55 -16.99 10.59
CA LEU A 733 8.34 -16.90 12.04
C LEU A 733 8.10 -15.46 12.50
N PHE A 734 8.42 -14.47 11.67
CA PHE A 734 8.51 -13.07 12.05
C PHE A 734 7.66 -12.18 11.18
N SER A 735 7.03 -11.20 11.80
CA SER A 735 6.45 -10.06 11.13
C SER A 735 7.37 -8.87 11.38
N ALA A 736 8.06 -8.43 10.33
CA ALA A 736 8.84 -7.21 10.34
C ALA A 736 7.93 -6.05 10.00
N TYR A 737 7.87 -5.05 10.88
CA TYR A 737 7.09 -3.85 10.67
C TYR A 737 8.04 -2.66 10.57
N ASP A 738 7.81 -1.83 9.56
CA ASP A 738 8.32 -0.48 9.61
C ASP A 738 7.61 0.25 10.76
N LEU A 739 8.35 1.02 11.57
CA LEU A 739 7.77 1.97 12.52
C LEU A 739 7.10 3.10 11.73
N ASP A 740 5.93 2.75 11.20
CA ASP A 740 4.97 3.51 10.42
C ASP A 740 5.49 4.29 9.20
N GLN A 741 4.56 4.69 8.34
CA GLN A 741 4.81 5.47 7.11
C GLN A 741 5.44 6.85 7.36
N SER A 742 5.73 7.19 8.62
CA SER A 742 6.63 8.25 9.06
C SER A 742 7.91 7.60 9.61
N THR A 743 8.88 7.31 8.74
CA THR A 743 10.25 6.94 9.16
C THR A 743 10.89 8.11 9.91
N ILE A 744 10.61 8.25 11.21
CA ILE A 744 10.99 9.43 12.01
C ILE A 744 12.48 9.39 12.39
N ILE A 745 13.10 8.21 12.45
CA ILE A 745 14.54 8.06 12.73
C ILE A 745 15.20 7.33 11.56
N SER A 746 15.57 8.12 10.56
CA SER A 746 16.51 7.71 9.52
C SER A 746 17.89 8.20 9.93
N GLU A 747 18.81 7.26 10.16
CA GLU A 747 20.20 7.58 10.47
C GLU A 747 21.04 7.37 9.21
N PRO A 748 21.48 8.45 8.54
CA PRO A 748 22.42 8.31 7.45
C PRO A 748 23.77 7.88 8.01
N TYR A 749 24.43 6.92 7.36
CA TYR A 749 25.75 6.45 7.75
C TYR A 749 26.78 6.72 6.65
N GLY A 750 28.04 6.81 7.03
CA GLY A 750 29.16 7.04 6.13
C GLY A 750 30.49 6.60 6.71
N MET A 751 31.59 7.10 6.13
CA MET A 751 32.95 6.92 6.62
C MET A 751 33.30 8.05 7.59
N LEU A 752 34.21 7.80 8.52
CA LEU A 752 34.79 8.85 9.36
C LEU A 752 36.26 9.07 9.00
N PHE A 753 36.65 10.32 8.96
CA PHE A 753 38.01 10.77 8.73
C PHE A 753 38.45 11.66 9.88
N ARG A 754 39.76 11.83 10.05
CA ARG A 754 40.28 12.94 10.86
C ARG A 754 39.88 14.28 10.21
N ALA A 755 39.58 15.30 11.01
CA ALA A 755 39.10 16.59 10.49
C ALA A 755 40.06 17.26 9.47
N ASN A 756 41.35 16.96 9.52
CA ASN A 756 42.36 17.52 8.62
C ASN A 756 42.76 16.57 7.47
N TYR A 757 42.00 15.50 7.23
CA TYR A 757 42.32 14.55 6.18
C TYR A 757 42.01 15.13 4.79
N SER A 758 43.04 15.31 3.97
CA SER A 758 42.96 16.00 2.67
C SER A 758 42.20 15.19 1.61
N PHE A 759 42.20 13.87 1.70
CA PHE A 759 41.61 13.01 0.67
C PHE A 759 40.07 12.89 0.74
N ILE A 760 39.42 13.43 1.77
CA ILE A 760 37.97 13.30 1.99
C ILE A 760 37.13 13.69 0.76
N ILE A 761 37.55 14.71 0.01
CA ILE A 761 36.85 15.19 -1.19
C ILE A 761 36.81 14.09 -2.27
N TYR A 762 37.92 13.38 -2.46
CA TYR A 762 38.01 12.31 -3.44
C TYR A 762 37.20 11.09 -3.01
N PHE A 763 37.28 10.69 -1.72
CA PHE A 763 36.44 9.62 -1.18
C PHE A 763 34.95 9.92 -1.34
N ASN A 764 34.51 11.16 -1.11
CA ASN A 764 33.13 11.59 -1.34
C ASN A 764 32.72 11.46 -2.81
N GLN A 765 33.60 11.83 -3.75
CA GLN A 765 33.34 11.61 -5.18
C GLN A 765 33.18 10.12 -5.51
N CYS A 766 34.03 9.25 -4.95
CA CYS A 766 33.94 7.81 -5.13
C CYS A 766 32.63 7.23 -4.55
N ILE A 767 32.18 7.71 -3.38
CA ILE A 767 30.89 7.33 -2.80
C ILE A 767 29.73 7.73 -3.72
N ARG A 768 29.75 8.93 -4.30
CA ARG A 768 28.73 9.36 -5.28
C ARG A 768 28.70 8.44 -6.50
N ILE A 769 29.86 8.17 -7.08
CA ILE A 769 29.99 7.26 -8.23
C ILE A 769 29.47 5.86 -7.89
N ALA A 770 29.87 5.30 -6.74
CA ALA A 770 29.38 4.01 -6.29
C ALA A 770 27.86 3.98 -6.12
N ARG A 771 27.28 5.06 -5.57
CA ARG A 771 25.83 5.19 -5.42
C ARG A 771 25.12 5.29 -6.76
N GLU A 772 25.62 6.12 -7.67
CA GLU A 772 25.07 6.31 -9.02
C GLU A 772 25.16 5.02 -9.87
N CYS A 773 26.22 4.25 -9.71
CA CYS A 773 26.37 2.93 -10.35
C CYS A 773 25.50 1.83 -9.69
N GLY A 774 24.68 2.16 -8.69
CA GLY A 774 23.85 1.20 -7.96
C GLY A 774 24.67 0.18 -7.16
N PHE A 775 25.94 0.45 -6.86
CA PHE A 775 26.83 -0.46 -6.13
C PHE A 775 26.20 -0.86 -4.80
N PHE A 776 25.83 0.13 -3.97
CA PHE A 776 25.24 -0.13 -2.65
C PHE A 776 23.91 -0.88 -2.77
N HIS A 777 23.06 -0.54 -3.73
CA HIS A 777 21.79 -1.23 -3.95
C HIS A 777 21.99 -2.71 -4.33
N LYS A 778 22.91 -3.00 -5.27
CA LYS A 778 23.27 -4.36 -5.67
C LYS A 778 23.79 -5.17 -4.48
N TRP A 779 24.53 -4.54 -3.57
CA TRP A 779 25.06 -5.19 -2.38
C TRP A 779 24.03 -5.39 -1.27
N ILE A 780 23.11 -4.45 -1.07
CA ILE A 780 21.97 -4.59 -0.14
C ILE A 780 21.06 -5.74 -0.59
N ILE A 781 20.85 -5.91 -1.90
CA ILE A 781 20.08 -7.02 -2.46
C ILE A 781 20.81 -8.36 -2.34
N LYS A 782 22.15 -8.36 -2.42
CA LYS A 782 22.93 -9.59 -2.33
C LYS A 782 22.64 -10.25 -0.98
N LYS A 783 21.90 -11.36 -1.02
CA LYS A 783 21.48 -12.11 0.17
C LYS A 783 22.71 -12.66 0.89
N TYR A 784 23.23 -11.91 1.86
CA TYR A 784 24.29 -12.41 2.73
C TYR A 784 23.73 -13.53 3.60
N LYS A 785 24.41 -14.67 3.59
CA LYS A 785 24.25 -15.67 4.64
C LYS A 785 25.12 -15.22 5.82
N TRP A 786 24.68 -15.51 7.04
CA TRP A 786 25.57 -15.29 8.18
C TRP A 786 26.85 -16.09 8.00
N PRO A 787 27.99 -15.53 8.43
CA PRO A 787 29.21 -16.30 8.49
C PRO A 787 29.02 -17.55 9.38
N PRO A 788 29.71 -18.66 9.08
CA PRO A 788 29.58 -19.92 9.82
C PRO A 788 29.80 -19.77 11.33
N TYR A 789 30.69 -18.89 11.78
CA TYR A 789 30.93 -18.67 13.21
C TYR A 789 29.76 -17.95 13.91
N ALA A 790 29.03 -17.07 13.22
CA ALA A 790 27.82 -16.46 13.78
C ALA A 790 26.68 -17.48 13.86
N VAL A 791 26.69 -18.50 12.98
CA VAL A 791 25.79 -19.64 13.07
C VAL A 791 25.99 -20.41 14.39
N VAL A 792 27.21 -20.47 14.95
CA VAL A 792 27.47 -21.12 16.26
C VAL A 792 26.72 -20.44 17.41
N GLY A 793 26.58 -19.12 17.39
CA GLY A 793 25.72 -18.41 18.36
C GLY A 793 24.24 -18.73 18.13
N LEU A 794 23.82 -18.82 16.87
CA LEU A 794 22.49 -19.25 16.47
C LEU A 794 22.19 -20.72 16.82
N GLU A 795 23.20 -21.59 16.94
CA GLU A 795 23.03 -22.99 17.35
C GLU A 795 22.34 -23.11 18.70
N GLN A 796 22.54 -22.15 19.59
CA GLN A 796 21.84 -22.08 20.88
C GLN A 796 20.34 -21.79 20.72
N LEU A 797 19.97 -21.08 19.65
CA LEU A 797 18.57 -20.82 19.29
C LEU A 797 17.96 -21.95 18.46
N ILE A 798 18.74 -22.87 17.88
CA ILE A 798 18.22 -23.93 17.01
C ILE A 798 17.16 -24.79 17.70
N PRO A 799 17.32 -25.24 18.97
CA PRO A 799 16.27 -26.02 19.64
C PRO A 799 14.97 -25.24 19.80
N LEU A 800 15.04 -23.98 20.25
CA LEU A 800 13.89 -23.08 20.41
C LEU A 800 13.23 -22.78 19.06
N LYS A 801 14.04 -22.52 18.04
CA LYS A 801 13.61 -22.31 16.66
C LYS A 801 12.93 -23.55 16.11
N GLN A 802 13.50 -24.74 16.27
CA GLN A 802 12.90 -25.99 15.80
C GLN A 802 11.59 -26.29 16.53
N GLU A 803 11.50 -26.03 17.83
CA GLU A 803 10.24 -26.16 18.58
C GLU A 803 9.18 -25.19 18.06
N LEU A 804 9.55 -23.94 17.79
CA LEU A 804 8.67 -22.93 17.22
C LEU A 804 8.28 -23.25 15.76
N GLU A 805 9.23 -23.71 14.94
CA GLU A 805 8.99 -24.18 13.57
C GLU A 805 8.11 -25.42 13.57
N ASN A 806 8.23 -26.32 14.55
CA ASN A 806 7.33 -27.45 14.70
C ASN A 806 5.94 -27.02 15.15
N GLU A 807 5.82 -26.02 16.03
CA GLU A 807 4.52 -25.43 16.41
C GLU A 807 3.88 -24.70 15.22
N LEU A 808 4.64 -23.87 14.50
CA LEU A 808 4.17 -23.18 13.30
C LEU A 808 3.89 -24.17 12.18
N PHE A 809 4.74 -25.14 11.88
CA PHE A 809 4.47 -26.16 10.88
C PHE A 809 3.27 -27.02 11.28
N ALA A 810 3.04 -27.31 12.56
CA ALA A 810 1.81 -27.95 13.00
C ALA A 810 0.58 -27.06 12.79
N LEU A 811 0.69 -25.75 13.03
CA LEU A 811 -0.37 -24.76 12.76
C LEU A 811 -0.61 -24.60 11.25
N THR A 812 0.44 -24.37 10.47
CA THR A 812 0.44 -24.21 9.02
C THR A 812 0.03 -25.49 8.31
N LYS A 813 0.41 -26.68 8.77
CA LYS A 813 -0.09 -27.95 8.22
C LYS A 813 -1.57 -28.18 8.58
N ARG A 814 -2.01 -27.74 9.77
CA ARG A 814 -3.44 -27.65 10.11
C ARG A 814 -4.19 -26.62 9.25
N GLN A 815 -3.52 -25.57 8.75
CA GLN A 815 -4.12 -24.49 7.96
C GLN A 815 -4.07 -24.72 6.44
N MET A 816 -2.97 -25.25 5.90
CA MET A 816 -2.76 -25.53 4.47
C MET A 816 -3.46 -26.81 4.01
N GLY A 817 -3.73 -27.74 4.93
CA GLY A 817 -4.84 -28.66 4.72
C GLY A 817 -6.11 -27.83 4.68
N LYS A 818 -6.59 -27.48 3.48
CA LYS A 818 -7.83 -26.71 3.19
C LYS A 818 -9.12 -27.41 3.68
N THR A 819 -9.05 -28.11 4.80
CA THR A 819 -10.18 -28.56 5.59
C THR A 819 -10.49 -27.43 6.57
N LEU A 820 -11.65 -26.79 6.40
CA LEU A 820 -12.28 -25.98 7.44
C LEU A 820 -12.09 -26.69 8.79
N MET A 821 -11.32 -26.08 9.69
CA MET A 821 -11.06 -26.67 11.00
C MET A 821 -12.41 -26.93 11.68
N LEU A 822 -12.58 -28.13 12.24
CA LEU A 822 -13.82 -28.51 12.93
C LEU A 822 -14.16 -27.49 14.03
N GLU A 823 -13.15 -26.85 14.62
CA GLU A 823 -13.29 -25.75 15.58
C GLU A 823 -14.09 -24.57 15.03
N ASN A 824 -13.91 -24.21 13.75
CA ASN A 824 -14.66 -23.12 13.11
C ASN A 824 -16.14 -23.47 12.96
N VAL A 825 -16.44 -24.75 12.72
CA VAL A 825 -17.82 -25.24 12.59
C VAL A 825 -18.40 -25.60 13.96
N LYS A 826 -17.57 -25.82 14.98
CA LYS A 826 -17.98 -26.22 16.34
C LYS A 826 -18.92 -25.19 16.94
N GLU A 827 -18.67 -23.90 16.74
CA GLU A 827 -19.57 -22.85 17.23
C GLU A 827 -20.88 -22.77 16.45
N VAL A 828 -20.86 -23.03 15.14
CA VAL A 828 -22.08 -23.18 14.34
C VAL A 828 -22.90 -24.38 14.84
N PHE A 829 -22.24 -25.51 15.11
CA PHE A 829 -22.87 -26.69 15.71
C PHE A 829 -23.36 -26.41 17.13
N SER A 830 -22.61 -25.65 17.93
CA SER A 830 -23.03 -25.22 19.27
C SER A 830 -24.29 -24.35 19.19
N THR A 831 -24.32 -23.40 18.27
CA THR A 831 -25.49 -22.55 17.99
C THR A 831 -26.68 -23.41 17.56
N TYR A 832 -26.47 -24.37 16.65
CA TYR A 832 -27.49 -25.34 16.26
C TYR A 832 -28.01 -26.16 17.44
N LEU A 833 -27.13 -26.64 18.34
CA LEU A 833 -27.52 -27.37 19.55
C LEU A 833 -28.29 -26.49 20.53
N ILE A 834 -27.94 -25.21 20.65
CA ILE A 834 -28.70 -24.23 21.43
C ILE A 834 -30.11 -24.06 20.83
N CYS A 835 -30.23 -23.89 19.52
CA CYS A 835 -31.52 -23.83 18.83
C CYS A 835 -32.34 -25.12 19.03
N LEU A 836 -31.70 -26.29 18.99
CA LEU A 836 -32.37 -27.58 19.21
C LEU A 836 -32.88 -27.70 20.65
N LYS A 837 -32.08 -27.30 21.64
CA LYS A 837 -32.50 -27.23 23.05
C LYS A 837 -33.69 -26.30 23.23
N PHE A 838 -33.65 -25.12 22.59
CA PHE A 838 -34.73 -24.16 22.65
C PHE A 838 -36.03 -24.70 22.04
N ASN A 839 -35.95 -25.32 20.86
CA ASN A 839 -37.10 -25.99 20.23
C ASN A 839 -37.66 -27.12 21.10
N THR A 840 -36.80 -27.89 21.76
CA THR A 840 -37.21 -28.94 22.69
C THR A 840 -37.96 -28.37 23.89
N ILE A 841 -37.49 -27.25 24.45
CA ILE A 841 -38.18 -26.53 25.53
C ILE A 841 -39.56 -26.04 25.06
N ILE A 842 -39.65 -25.40 23.87
CA ILE A 842 -40.93 -24.95 23.30
C ILE A 842 -41.90 -26.12 23.16
N PHE A 843 -41.45 -27.25 22.62
CA PHE A 843 -42.25 -28.45 22.46
C PHE A 843 -42.79 -28.98 23.80
N PHE A 844 -41.95 -29.03 24.84
CA PHE A 844 -42.42 -29.41 26.18
C PHE A 844 -43.42 -28.42 26.76
N VAL A 845 -43.20 -27.11 26.59
CA VAL A 845 -44.15 -26.07 27.01
C VAL A 845 -45.48 -26.23 26.29
N GLU A 846 -45.46 -26.54 24.99
CA GLU A 846 -46.67 -26.78 24.19
C GLU A 846 -47.40 -28.04 24.64
N ILE A 847 -46.70 -29.15 24.90
CA ILE A 847 -47.28 -30.37 25.48
C ILE A 847 -47.93 -30.08 26.83
N ILE A 848 -47.23 -29.37 27.72
CA ILE A 848 -47.74 -29.00 29.04
C ILE A 848 -48.99 -28.12 28.89
N TYR A 849 -48.95 -27.14 27.98
CA TYR A 849 -50.09 -26.28 27.69
C TYR A 849 -51.30 -27.09 27.16
N ILE A 850 -51.08 -28.00 26.20
CA ILE A 850 -52.10 -28.89 25.65
C ILE A 850 -52.66 -29.80 26.75
N ALA A 851 -51.80 -30.43 27.56
CA ALA A 851 -52.21 -31.28 28.66
C ALA A 851 -53.06 -30.52 29.69
N CYS A 852 -52.64 -29.30 30.07
CA CYS A 852 -53.40 -28.41 30.95
C CYS A 852 -54.74 -27.98 30.35
N LYS A 853 -54.81 -27.74 29.04
CA LYS A 853 -56.04 -27.36 28.31
C LYS A 853 -57.00 -28.54 28.13
N ILE A 854 -56.48 -29.74 27.95
CA ILE A 854 -57.26 -30.98 27.81
C ILE A 854 -57.78 -31.44 29.18
N LYS A 855 -57.04 -31.27 30.27
CA LYS A 855 -57.42 -31.70 31.63
C LYS A 855 -58.86 -31.34 32.05
N PRO A 856 -59.35 -30.08 31.90
CA PRO A 856 -60.75 -29.75 32.23
C PRO A 856 -61.77 -30.33 31.24
N ARG A 857 -61.43 -30.53 29.96
CA ARG A 857 -62.30 -31.19 28.96
C ARG A 857 -62.37 -32.69 29.19
N LEU A 858 -61.26 -33.32 29.56
CA LEU A 858 -61.19 -34.73 29.93
C LEU A 858 -61.97 -34.98 31.23
N GLN A 859 -61.88 -34.08 32.22
CA GLN A 859 -62.69 -34.14 33.43
C GLN A 859 -64.20 -33.98 33.14
N LYS A 860 -64.60 -33.12 32.18
CA LYS A 860 -65.99 -33.02 31.71
C LYS A 860 -66.46 -34.25 30.93
N LEU A 861 -65.60 -34.83 30.10
CA LEU A 861 -65.88 -36.06 29.33
C LEU A 861 -66.02 -37.26 30.27
N ILE A 862 -65.12 -37.41 31.24
CA ILE A 862 -65.19 -38.46 32.28
C ILE A 862 -66.47 -38.31 33.13
N LYS A 863 -66.88 -37.07 33.47
CA LYS A 863 -68.19 -36.84 34.12
C LYS A 863 -69.37 -37.22 33.22
N SER A 864 -69.32 -36.93 31.92
CA SER A 864 -70.40 -37.27 30.97
C SER A 864 -70.46 -38.78 30.68
N ILE A 865 -69.32 -39.47 30.62
CA ILE A 865 -69.24 -40.92 30.47
C ILE A 865 -69.76 -41.63 31.73
N ARG A 866 -69.48 -41.11 32.94
CA ARG A 866 -70.11 -41.61 34.18
C ARG A 866 -71.63 -41.41 34.20
N PHE A 867 -72.12 -40.34 33.58
CA PHE A 867 -73.56 -40.08 33.45
C PHE A 867 -74.22 -41.00 32.42
N PHE A 868 -73.58 -41.28 31.29
CA PHE A 868 -74.08 -42.21 30.27
C PHE A 868 -73.99 -43.69 30.68
N ASN A 869 -72.97 -44.08 31.45
CA ASN A 869 -72.84 -45.46 31.97
C ASN A 869 -73.90 -45.83 33.03
N GLN A 870 -74.73 -44.90 33.49
CA GLN A 870 -75.90 -45.22 34.32
C GLN A 870 -77.15 -45.60 33.49
N GLN A 871 -77.16 -45.42 32.17
CA GLN A 871 -78.28 -45.81 31.31
C GLN A 871 -77.81 -46.62 30.09
N ARG A 872 -77.98 -47.95 30.20
CA ARG A 872 -77.93 -49.00 29.16
C ARG A 872 -76.58 -49.51 28.61
N ILE A 873 -76.22 -50.67 29.19
CA ILE A 873 -75.84 -51.98 28.58
C ILE A 873 -74.45 -52.16 27.93
N SER A 874 -73.92 -53.37 28.21
CA SER A 874 -73.03 -54.23 27.42
C SER A 874 -71.58 -54.33 27.89
N THR A 875 -71.23 -55.54 28.34
CA THR A 875 -69.96 -56.03 28.89
C THR A 875 -68.75 -55.91 27.94
N SER A 876 -68.95 -55.56 26.66
CA SER A 876 -67.88 -55.45 25.65
C SER A 876 -67.06 -54.14 25.74
N THR A 877 -67.68 -53.04 26.17
CA THR A 877 -67.01 -51.71 26.28
C THR A 877 -66.22 -51.54 27.57
N GLU A 878 -66.53 -52.33 28.61
CA GLU A 878 -65.81 -52.30 29.89
C GLU A 878 -64.39 -52.89 29.76
N ILE A 879 -64.19 -53.87 28.87
CA ILE A 879 -62.88 -54.50 28.62
C ILE A 879 -61.95 -53.54 27.86
N LEU A 880 -62.46 -52.80 26.86
CA LEU A 880 -61.65 -51.86 26.08
C LEU A 880 -61.19 -50.65 26.92
N ILE A 881 -62.01 -50.19 27.86
CA ILE A 881 -61.66 -49.10 28.79
C ILE A 881 -60.67 -49.57 29.87
N ARG A 882 -60.75 -50.84 30.33
CA ARG A 882 -59.75 -51.41 31.24
C ARG A 882 -58.39 -51.61 30.59
N ILE A 883 -58.34 -51.96 29.30
CA ILE A 883 -57.09 -52.09 28.55
C ILE A 883 -56.42 -50.72 28.36
N LEU A 884 -57.19 -49.66 28.03
CA LEU A 884 -56.65 -48.31 27.86
C LEU A 884 -56.21 -47.63 29.17
N MET A 885 -56.75 -48.05 30.33
CA MET A 885 -56.33 -47.52 31.64
C MET A 885 -55.05 -48.19 32.17
N LEU A 886 -54.76 -49.44 31.78
CA LEU A 886 -53.58 -50.18 32.26
C LEU A 886 -52.24 -49.72 31.66
N GLU A 887 -52.21 -49.08 30.48
CA GLU A 887 -50.96 -48.56 29.90
C GLU A 887 -50.48 -47.24 30.52
N SER A 888 -51.28 -46.57 31.33
CA SER A 888 -50.95 -45.24 31.90
C SER A 888 -50.23 -45.25 33.26
N PHE A 889 -49.95 -46.42 33.84
CA PHE A 889 -49.46 -46.53 35.24
C PHE A 889 -48.20 -47.40 35.45
N SER A 890 -47.38 -47.64 34.43
CA SER A 890 -46.14 -48.42 34.57
C SER A 890 -44.88 -47.62 34.26
N LYS A 891 -44.62 -46.52 34.99
CA LYS A 891 -43.30 -45.86 34.98
C LYS A 891 -43.12 -44.96 36.21
N ASP A 892 -43.09 -45.54 37.39
CA ASP A 892 -42.47 -44.94 38.58
C ASP A 892 -42.09 -46.09 39.53
N ASP A 893 -40.90 -46.66 39.31
CA ASP A 893 -40.13 -47.40 40.31
C ASP A 893 -38.77 -47.80 39.71
N THR A 894 -37.74 -47.00 39.96
CA THR A 894 -36.34 -47.45 40.18
C THR A 894 -35.46 -46.24 40.54
N THR A 895 -35.57 -45.77 41.78
CA THR A 895 -34.51 -45.02 42.46
C THR A 895 -34.44 -45.51 43.90
N ILE A 896 -33.70 -46.60 44.12
CA ILE A 896 -33.00 -46.99 45.35
C ILE A 896 -32.15 -48.22 44.96
N VAL A 897 -30.95 -48.34 45.52
CA VAL A 897 -29.89 -49.34 45.23
C VAL A 897 -28.85 -48.91 44.20
N HIS A 898 -27.92 -48.04 44.63
CA HIS A 898 -26.49 -48.43 44.71
C HIS A 898 -25.63 -47.26 45.20
N LYS A 899 -25.42 -47.20 46.52
CA LYS A 899 -24.19 -46.65 47.09
C LYS A 899 -24.04 -47.13 48.53
N ASN A 900 -23.34 -48.25 48.71
CA ASN A 900 -22.31 -48.41 49.72
C ASN A 900 -21.51 -49.72 49.53
N ILE A 901 -20.28 -49.54 49.05
CA ILE A 901 -19.04 -50.17 49.53
C ILE A 901 -18.89 -51.70 49.34
N SER A 902 -18.29 -52.12 48.22
CA SER A 902 -16.98 -52.81 48.19
C SER A 902 -16.64 -53.29 46.77
N ARG A 903 -15.38 -53.02 46.36
CA ARG A 903 -14.71 -53.30 45.07
C ARG A 903 -15.00 -52.37 43.90
#